data_AF-A0A1Q3EDL9-F1
#
_entry.id   AF-A0A1Q3EDL9-F1
#
_cell.length_a   1.000
_cell.length_b   1.000
_cell.length_c   1.000
_cell.angle_alpha   90.00
_cell.angle_beta   90.00
_cell.angle_gamma   90.00
#
_symmetry.space_group_name_H-M   'P 1'
#
loop_
_entity.id
_entity.type
_entity.pdbx_description
1 polymer ?
#
loop_
_entity_poly.entity_id
_entity_poly.type
_entity_poly.pdbx_seq_one_letter_code
_entity_poly.pdbx_strand_id
1 'polypeptide(L)'
;MHRGLLNVTRSISTAHPTHAFVVGPSRSIQKRLQTRNASTYNPLSWLRQKLTADRREKESKEDILAAKAEAREEGQLSLFEQTKSVVHRTETAAAKKSSSVASAKVEKPKKPLPTSHKYSTTYFKISPRKLNMLGNQISGQPIDYAILQMQFSEKRASKRIMNMLATAKDHAYRYKHLDNSKLVVAEAWVNKGKVLKRIEPRGRGHMGIRKHKQAKMHVVLREGKSVEEQKEKERAYKLKRIIAAAAALKEAAGVYTITLPEYEIFNTSWLEVKVKGKQQPLTVTYSGAPAGSKSHNLDVSLEKPLEAGATINLVLETVQTHTTRPWPQQAAQDEDQSLKYETSLFVLSPYNTSVQRTKLKSSSPRIIFYTTPENVQTFTHENPVTKSGSTVTYGPYSNVPPSANQAFLDKYQQRVVLHYSYDYPVLEVLKLRRAAEISHWGANLNIQDDIVLHNAGPRLNGHFSRLQHQTQSFYGRGAPHVLPLFTVQLPPGIRNTYYLDQIGNVSTSHLRVAPSVSRGLKNTQNSVLELKPRYPIMGGWNYTYTLGWDAPLGDSGSYDPNTGKYIVSVPVMTEIPGAVVNDAEISIILPEGATDVDYVAPFPALSNEISTHVTYLDTIGRPMVIFKYKNLTNKHAKPIYVSYRVPISAHLRKPMAVATVLLVLFTFAMVARRVDLTIHKTPTKKM
;
A
#
# COMPACT_ATOMS: atom_id res chain seq x y z
N MET A 1 -5.21 26.28 -42.36
CA MET A 1 -5.11 25.67 -43.71
C MET A 1 -4.43 24.31 -43.60
N HIS A 2 -5.19 23.22 -43.51
CA HIS A 2 -5.09 22.02 -44.33
C HIS A 2 -6.12 21.00 -43.84
N ARG A 3 -6.97 20.59 -44.79
CA ARG A 3 -8.04 19.59 -44.66
C ARG A 3 -7.48 18.19 -44.93
N GLY A 4 -8.13 17.20 -44.31
CA GLY A 4 -8.45 15.93 -44.96
C GLY A 4 -7.70 14.70 -44.41
N LEU A 5 -8.40 13.82 -43.69
CA LEU A 5 -9.06 12.67 -44.30
C LEU A 5 -9.94 11.92 -43.28
N LEU A 6 -11.11 11.54 -43.77
CA LEU A 6 -12.14 10.73 -43.12
C LEU A 6 -11.71 9.27 -42.99
N ASN A 7 -12.23 8.57 -41.97
CA ASN A 7 -12.65 7.17 -42.14
C ASN A 7 -13.80 6.82 -41.19
N VAL A 8 -14.76 6.11 -41.78
CA VAL A 8 -16.11 5.80 -41.30
C VAL A 8 -16.17 4.36 -40.76
N THR A 9 -16.85 4.21 -39.62
CA THR A 9 -17.54 3.06 -38.98
C THR A 9 -17.35 1.62 -39.51
N ARG A 10 -17.22 0.65 -38.59
CA ARG A 10 -18.28 -0.34 -38.25
C ARG A 10 -17.90 -1.25 -37.07
N SER A 11 -18.86 -1.38 -36.16
CA SER A 11 -18.98 -2.33 -35.06
C SER A 11 -19.59 -3.65 -35.56
N ILE A 12 -19.08 -4.80 -35.11
CA ILE A 12 -19.85 -6.06 -35.07
C ILE A 12 -19.53 -6.82 -33.77
N SER A 13 -20.60 -7.11 -33.05
CA SER A 13 -20.76 -7.90 -31.84
C SER A 13 -20.99 -9.38 -32.19
N THR A 14 -20.44 -10.31 -31.41
CA THR A 14 -21.01 -11.66 -31.15
C THR A 14 -20.47 -12.14 -29.78
N ALA A 15 -21.28 -12.15 -28.72
CA ALA A 15 -22.23 -13.20 -28.31
C ALA A 15 -21.53 -14.45 -27.73
N HIS A 16 -21.51 -14.52 -26.39
CA HIS A 16 -21.41 -15.77 -25.62
C HIS A 16 -22.80 -16.40 -25.47
N PRO A 17 -22.89 -17.73 -25.32
CA PRO A 17 -23.94 -18.32 -24.52
C PRO A 17 -23.37 -19.10 -23.33
N THR A 18 -23.95 -18.75 -22.19
CA THR A 18 -24.10 -19.49 -20.94
C THR A 18 -24.74 -20.86 -21.13
N HIS A 19 -24.42 -21.85 -20.30
CA HIS A 19 -25.44 -22.62 -19.57
C HIS A 19 -24.85 -23.28 -18.31
N ALA A 20 -25.58 -23.09 -17.21
CA ALA A 20 -25.38 -23.64 -15.88
C ALA A 20 -26.06 -25.02 -15.72
N PHE A 21 -25.95 -25.57 -14.51
CA PHE A 21 -26.69 -26.68 -13.82
C PHE A 21 -25.69 -27.74 -13.28
N VAL A 22 -25.36 -27.86 -11.99
CA VAL A 22 -26.09 -27.98 -10.70
C VAL A 22 -26.44 -29.45 -10.34
N VAL A 23 -26.13 -29.78 -9.08
CA VAL A 23 -26.44 -30.94 -8.21
C VAL A 23 -25.71 -32.29 -8.38
N GLY A 24 -25.11 -32.78 -7.28
CA GLY A 24 -25.02 -34.22 -6.94
C GLY A 24 -26.33 -34.69 -6.26
N PRO A 25 -26.39 -35.71 -5.37
CA PRO A 25 -25.38 -36.69 -4.97
C PRO A 25 -25.89 -38.17 -4.92
N SER A 26 -24.96 -39.08 -4.62
CA SER A 26 -25.14 -40.30 -3.78
C SER A 26 -25.45 -41.69 -4.38
N ARG A 27 -24.65 -42.64 -3.85
CA ARG A 27 -24.94 -44.00 -3.32
C ARG A 27 -25.01 -45.24 -4.23
N SER A 28 -24.35 -46.27 -3.67
CA SER A 28 -24.57 -47.72 -3.76
C SER A 28 -23.94 -48.46 -4.97
N ILE A 29 -23.62 -49.75 -4.98
CA ILE A 29 -23.23 -50.82 -4.02
C ILE A 29 -22.76 -52.00 -4.93
N GLN A 30 -21.65 -52.64 -4.58
CA GLN A 30 -21.29 -54.07 -4.77
C GLN A 30 -21.67 -54.91 -6.02
N LYS A 31 -20.61 -55.60 -6.49
CA LYS A 31 -20.48 -57.05 -6.76
C LYS A 31 -20.85 -57.66 -8.13
N ARG A 32 -19.75 -58.11 -8.77
CA ARG A 32 -19.41 -59.49 -9.22
C ARG A 32 -20.00 -60.04 -10.53
N LEU A 33 -19.04 -60.62 -11.28
CA LEU A 33 -19.05 -61.80 -12.15
C LEU A 33 -19.10 -61.59 -13.67
N GLN A 34 -17.93 -61.86 -14.26
CA GLN A 34 -17.67 -62.73 -15.42
C GLN A 34 -18.69 -62.73 -16.56
N THR A 35 -18.25 -62.36 -17.77
CA THR A 35 -17.78 -63.31 -18.78
C THR A 35 -17.51 -62.63 -20.12
N ARG A 36 -16.54 -63.21 -20.84
CA ARG A 36 -16.44 -63.36 -22.30
C ARG A 36 -16.24 -62.11 -23.18
N ASN A 37 -15.00 -62.05 -23.66
CA ASN A 37 -14.53 -61.49 -24.93
C ASN A 37 -15.60 -61.40 -26.03
N ALA A 38 -15.81 -60.17 -26.51
CA ALA A 38 -16.14 -59.90 -27.90
C ALA A 38 -15.15 -58.84 -28.41
N SER A 39 -14.35 -59.26 -29.38
CA SER A 39 -13.36 -58.45 -30.09
C SER A 39 -14.03 -57.41 -30.97
N THR A 40 -13.80 -56.13 -30.71
CA THR A 40 -13.91 -55.09 -31.74
C THR A 40 -12.53 -54.47 -31.94
N TYR A 41 -11.94 -54.85 -33.06
CA TYR A 41 -10.73 -54.30 -33.67
C TYR A 41 -10.71 -52.76 -33.55
N ASN A 42 -9.73 -52.23 -32.82
CA ASN A 42 -9.47 -50.79 -32.78
C ASN A 42 -8.02 -50.56 -33.23
N PRO A 43 -7.77 -50.23 -34.50
CA PRO A 43 -6.43 -50.25 -35.12
C PRO A 43 -5.47 -49.17 -34.61
N LEU A 44 -5.91 -48.35 -33.64
CA LEU A 44 -5.17 -47.23 -33.06
C LEU A 44 -4.95 -47.35 -31.55
N SER A 45 -5.25 -48.50 -30.93
CA SER A 45 -4.97 -48.74 -29.50
C SER A 45 -3.48 -48.64 -29.17
N TRP A 46 -2.63 -49.11 -30.08
CA TRP A 46 -1.16 -49.06 -29.95
C TRP A 46 -0.62 -47.62 -29.87
N LEU A 47 -1.33 -46.65 -30.45
CA LEU A 47 -0.97 -45.23 -30.41
C LEU A 47 -1.34 -44.60 -29.06
N ARG A 48 -2.48 -45.00 -28.48
CA ARG A 48 -2.95 -44.54 -27.16
C ARG A 48 -2.07 -45.08 -26.04
N GLN A 49 -1.57 -46.31 -26.17
CA GLN A 49 -0.66 -46.95 -25.19
C GLN A 49 0.76 -46.37 -25.23
N LYS A 50 1.21 -45.81 -26.36
CA LYS A 50 2.50 -45.12 -26.46
C LYS A 50 2.46 -43.64 -26.07
N LEU A 51 1.28 -43.00 -26.13
CA LEU A 51 1.11 -41.57 -25.84
C LEU A 51 0.55 -41.28 -24.44
N THR A 52 0.01 -42.28 -23.75
CA THR A 52 -0.29 -42.15 -22.32
C THR A 52 0.99 -42.42 -21.54
N ALA A 53 1.45 -41.41 -20.79
CA ALA A 53 2.56 -41.57 -19.87
C ALA A 53 2.09 -42.41 -18.68
N ASP A 54 2.12 -43.73 -18.81
CA ASP A 54 2.08 -44.60 -17.65
C ASP A 54 3.26 -44.24 -16.75
N ARG A 55 2.95 -43.95 -15.50
CA ARG A 55 3.92 -43.74 -14.45
C ARG A 55 4.69 -45.06 -14.34
N ARG A 56 5.89 -45.14 -14.92
CA ARG A 56 6.82 -46.25 -14.69
C ARG A 56 6.97 -46.40 -13.17
N GLU A 57 6.30 -47.41 -12.62
CA GLU A 57 6.68 -47.91 -11.31
C GLU A 57 8.12 -48.36 -11.44
N LYS A 58 8.99 -47.79 -10.60
CA LYS A 58 10.36 -48.25 -10.53
C LYS A 58 10.27 -49.67 -9.99
N GLU A 59 10.69 -50.65 -10.77
CA GLU A 59 10.91 -52.01 -10.31
C GLU A 59 11.69 -51.96 -8.98
N SER A 60 11.23 -52.74 -8.01
CA SER A 60 11.86 -52.77 -6.71
C SER A 60 13.30 -53.29 -6.84
N LYS A 61 14.17 -52.95 -5.89
CA LYS A 61 15.57 -53.44 -5.93
C LYS A 61 15.64 -54.97 -5.96
N GLU A 62 14.61 -55.64 -5.44
CA GLU A 62 14.49 -57.09 -5.38
C GLU A 62 14.15 -57.68 -6.76
N ASP A 63 13.22 -57.06 -7.50
CA ASP A 63 12.86 -57.48 -8.86
C ASP A 63 14.03 -57.35 -9.84
N ILE A 64 14.83 -56.28 -9.71
CA ILE A 64 16.02 -56.06 -10.52
C ILE A 64 17.12 -57.08 -10.19
N LEU A 65 17.22 -57.51 -8.93
CA LEU A 65 18.18 -58.53 -8.51
C LEU A 65 17.74 -59.93 -8.96
N ALA A 66 16.43 -60.22 -8.94
CA ALA A 66 15.86 -61.47 -9.44
C ALA A 66 16.03 -61.59 -10.96
N ALA A 67 15.68 -60.55 -11.73
CA ALA A 67 15.87 -60.52 -13.18
C ALA A 67 17.36 -60.64 -13.58
N LYS A 68 18.28 -60.11 -12.76
CA LYS A 68 19.73 -60.28 -12.94
C LYS A 68 20.22 -61.68 -12.58
N ALA A 69 19.58 -62.35 -11.62
CA ALA A 69 19.89 -63.73 -11.27
C ALA A 69 19.40 -64.67 -12.39
N GLU A 70 18.20 -64.45 -12.93
CA GLU A 70 17.65 -65.19 -14.06
C GLU A 70 18.52 -65.01 -15.32
N ALA A 71 18.91 -63.78 -15.67
CA ALA A 71 19.82 -63.51 -16.79
C ALA A 71 21.22 -64.14 -16.61
N ARG A 72 21.62 -64.41 -15.35
CA ARG A 72 22.88 -65.09 -15.00
C ARG A 72 22.80 -66.60 -15.21
N GLU A 73 21.63 -67.20 -14.95
CA GLU A 73 21.37 -68.62 -15.22
C GLU A 73 21.16 -68.87 -16.72
N GLU A 74 20.57 -67.91 -17.45
CA GLU A 74 20.42 -67.97 -18.91
C GLU A 74 21.71 -67.65 -19.69
N GLY A 75 22.82 -67.34 -19.00
CA GLY A 75 24.12 -67.09 -19.62
C GLY A 75 24.23 -65.78 -20.42
N GLN A 76 23.24 -64.89 -20.33
CA GLN A 76 23.19 -63.61 -21.05
C GLN A 76 23.87 -62.47 -20.29
N LEU A 77 25.02 -62.76 -19.67
CA LEU A 77 25.76 -61.74 -18.92
C LEU A 77 26.48 -60.77 -19.85
N SER A 78 26.35 -59.49 -19.53
CA SER A 78 27.19 -58.42 -20.08
C SER A 78 28.66 -58.64 -19.68
N LEU A 79 29.58 -58.42 -20.62
CA LEU A 79 31.04 -58.50 -20.42
C LEU A 79 31.54 -57.68 -19.21
N PHE A 80 30.80 -56.65 -18.80
CA PHE A 80 31.11 -55.78 -17.66
C PHE A 80 30.69 -56.35 -16.30
N GLU A 81 29.78 -57.32 -16.24
CA GLU A 81 29.40 -58.00 -14.98
C GLU A 81 30.28 -59.24 -14.71
N GLN A 82 30.78 -59.91 -15.75
CA GLN A 82 31.76 -61.00 -15.60
C GLN A 82 33.06 -60.54 -14.92
N THR A 83 33.54 -59.33 -15.22
CA THR A 83 34.82 -58.81 -14.70
C THR A 83 34.80 -58.44 -13.22
N LYS A 84 33.64 -58.12 -12.64
CA LYS A 84 33.52 -57.80 -11.20
C LYS A 84 33.66 -59.02 -10.29
N SER A 85 33.42 -60.23 -10.80
CA SER A 85 33.37 -61.46 -9.98
C SER A 85 34.75 -62.05 -9.66
N VAL A 86 35.82 -61.58 -10.29
CA VAL A 86 37.18 -62.18 -10.19
C VAL A 86 38.02 -61.61 -9.03
N VAL A 87 37.61 -60.50 -8.40
CA VAL A 87 38.47 -59.75 -7.46
C VAL A 87 38.28 -60.13 -5.97
N HIS A 88 37.35 -61.02 -5.63
CA HIS A 88 37.15 -61.47 -4.24
C HIS A 88 37.34 -62.98 -4.09
N ARG A 89 38.60 -63.43 -4.12
CA ARG A 89 39.02 -64.67 -3.45
C ARG A 89 40.46 -64.47 -2.97
N THR A 90 40.74 -64.97 -1.76
CA THR A 90 41.88 -64.69 -0.86
C THR A 90 41.67 -63.36 -0.12
N GLU A 91 41.51 -63.25 1.20
CA GLU A 91 42.05 -64.05 2.31
C GLU A 91 41.11 -63.93 3.54
N THR A 92 40.69 -65.06 4.11
CA THR A 92 40.28 -65.12 5.52
C THR A 92 40.86 -66.40 6.11
N ALA A 93 42.02 -66.30 6.74
CA ALA A 93 42.51 -67.31 7.67
C ALA A 93 43.55 -66.71 8.63
N ALA A 94 43.45 -67.15 9.89
CA ALA A 94 44.45 -67.09 10.95
C ALA A 94 44.58 -65.79 11.77
N ALA A 95 43.77 -65.74 12.83
CA ALA A 95 44.18 -65.18 14.11
C ALA A 95 45.29 -66.06 14.73
N LYS A 96 46.44 -65.47 15.07
CA LYS A 96 47.36 -65.96 16.11
C LYS A 96 47.99 -64.77 16.83
N LYS A 97 47.81 -64.74 18.16
CA LYS A 97 48.57 -63.90 19.09
C LYS A 97 50.03 -64.38 19.11
N SER A 98 50.97 -63.44 19.06
CA SER A 98 52.22 -63.53 19.82
C SER A 98 52.84 -62.16 20.00
N SER A 99 53.06 -61.83 21.26
CA SER A 99 53.87 -60.75 21.79
C SER A 99 55.33 -60.83 21.34
N SER A 100 55.89 -59.71 20.89
CA SER A 100 57.30 -59.40 21.11
C SER A 100 57.52 -57.88 21.18
N VAL A 101 58.32 -57.51 22.16
CA VAL A 101 58.70 -56.15 22.55
C VAL A 101 59.87 -55.66 21.68
N ALA A 102 59.98 -54.33 21.56
CA ALA A 102 61.13 -53.53 21.10
C ALA A 102 61.34 -53.34 19.60
N SER A 103 60.98 -52.15 19.09
CA SER A 103 61.94 -51.03 19.00
C SER A 103 61.29 -49.84 18.26
N ALA A 104 61.32 -48.68 18.91
CA ALA A 104 60.77 -47.43 18.40
C ALA A 104 61.53 -46.96 17.16
N LYS A 105 60.86 -46.99 16.00
CA LYS A 105 61.28 -46.28 14.80
C LYS A 105 60.34 -45.08 14.65
N VAL A 106 60.87 -43.89 14.87
CA VAL A 106 60.16 -42.62 14.69
C VAL A 106 59.71 -42.53 13.23
N GLU A 107 58.42 -42.80 12.96
CA GLU A 107 57.81 -42.57 11.65
C GLU A 107 57.76 -41.06 11.40
N LYS A 108 58.48 -40.61 10.36
CA LYS A 108 58.36 -39.24 9.86
C LYS A 108 56.89 -38.93 9.53
N PRO A 109 56.38 -37.72 9.83
CA PRO A 109 54.98 -37.38 9.54
C PRO A 109 54.68 -37.60 8.05
N LYS A 110 53.75 -38.51 7.75
CA LYS A 110 53.24 -38.72 6.38
C LYS A 110 52.66 -37.38 5.91
N LYS A 111 53.21 -36.82 4.83
CA LYS A 111 52.68 -35.58 4.22
C LYS A 111 51.19 -35.78 3.92
N PRO A 112 50.32 -34.79 4.21
CA PRO A 112 48.90 -34.91 3.93
C PRO A 112 48.68 -35.18 2.45
N LEU A 113 47.74 -36.10 2.16
CA LEU A 113 47.33 -36.39 0.79
C LEU A 113 46.86 -35.09 0.11
N PRO A 114 47.23 -34.86 -1.16
CA PRO A 114 46.88 -33.63 -1.85
C PRO A 114 45.36 -33.54 -2.08
N THR A 115 44.70 -32.61 -1.40
CA THR A 115 43.23 -32.38 -1.47
C THR A 115 42.77 -31.76 -2.80
N SER A 116 43.69 -31.39 -3.68
CA SER A 116 43.36 -30.75 -4.96
C SER A 116 44.37 -31.05 -6.05
N HIS A 117 43.91 -31.02 -7.30
CA HIS A 117 44.75 -31.14 -8.48
C HIS A 117 44.68 -29.88 -9.33
N LYS A 118 45.82 -29.19 -9.51
CA LYS A 118 45.93 -28.03 -10.40
C LYS A 118 46.49 -28.45 -11.75
N TYR A 119 45.81 -28.04 -12.82
CA TYR A 119 46.23 -28.26 -14.19
C TYR A 119 46.14 -26.95 -15.00
N SER A 120 46.88 -26.86 -16.10
CA SER A 120 46.85 -25.67 -16.95
C SER A 120 47.12 -25.96 -18.41
N THR A 121 46.50 -25.18 -19.30
CA THR A 121 46.81 -25.24 -20.73
C THR A 121 48.13 -24.55 -21.07
N THR A 122 48.64 -24.85 -22.25
CA THR A 122 49.61 -23.97 -22.93
C THR A 122 48.92 -22.69 -23.42
N TYR A 123 49.70 -21.71 -23.89
CA TYR A 123 49.16 -20.42 -24.31
C TYR A 123 48.24 -20.55 -25.55
N PHE A 124 47.06 -19.95 -25.45
CA PHE A 124 46.14 -19.72 -26.55
C PHE A 124 46.42 -18.36 -27.20
N LYS A 125 46.28 -18.28 -28.52
CA LYS A 125 46.23 -17.01 -29.26
C LYS A 125 44.82 -16.40 -29.15
N ILE A 126 44.40 -16.05 -27.94
CA ILE A 126 43.08 -15.47 -27.64
C ILE A 126 43.21 -14.38 -26.56
N SER A 127 42.26 -13.44 -26.56
CA SER A 127 42.16 -12.45 -25.49
C SER A 127 41.83 -13.13 -24.14
N PRO A 128 42.53 -12.79 -23.04
CA PRO A 128 42.24 -13.31 -21.71
C PRO A 128 40.77 -13.19 -21.31
N ARG A 129 40.13 -12.04 -21.64
CA ARG A 129 38.70 -11.80 -21.35
C ARG A 129 37.78 -12.84 -22.00
N LYS A 130 38.05 -13.23 -23.26
CA LYS A 130 37.21 -14.21 -23.99
C LYS A 130 37.41 -15.62 -23.44
N LEU A 131 38.64 -15.96 -23.06
CA LEU A 131 38.93 -17.25 -22.43
C LEU A 131 38.34 -17.33 -21.02
N ASN A 132 38.33 -16.22 -20.28
CA ASN A 132 37.77 -16.17 -18.93
C ASN A 132 36.25 -16.41 -18.90
N MET A 133 35.53 -16.06 -19.96
CA MET A 133 34.10 -16.40 -20.09
C MET A 133 33.89 -17.92 -20.08
N LEU A 134 34.78 -18.70 -20.73
CA LEU A 134 34.74 -20.16 -20.69
C LEU A 134 35.16 -20.70 -19.32
N GLY A 135 36.15 -20.07 -18.68
CA GLY A 135 36.53 -20.38 -17.29
C GLY A 135 35.36 -20.23 -16.31
N ASN A 136 34.65 -19.11 -16.37
CA ASN A 136 33.47 -18.86 -15.55
C ASN A 136 32.34 -19.87 -15.81
N GLN A 137 32.20 -20.34 -17.05
CA GLN A 137 31.16 -21.31 -17.43
C GLN A 137 31.40 -22.71 -16.83
N ILE A 138 32.67 -23.13 -16.71
CA ILE A 138 33.02 -24.44 -16.15
C ILE A 138 33.25 -24.41 -14.64
N SER A 139 33.50 -23.24 -14.05
CA SER A 139 33.74 -23.10 -12.62
C SER A 139 32.51 -23.51 -11.81
N GLY A 140 32.72 -24.32 -10.78
CA GLY A 140 31.67 -24.86 -9.90
C GLY A 140 30.89 -26.06 -10.46
N GLN A 141 31.17 -26.49 -11.70
CA GLN A 141 30.51 -27.64 -12.32
C GLN A 141 31.24 -28.95 -12.02
N PRO A 142 30.52 -30.09 -11.98
CA PRO A 142 31.15 -31.41 -12.00
C PRO A 142 32.06 -31.55 -13.22
N ILE A 143 33.17 -32.27 -13.06
CA ILE A 143 34.18 -32.39 -14.12
C ILE A 143 33.58 -32.95 -15.43
N ASP A 144 32.68 -33.93 -15.32
CA ASP A 144 32.06 -34.59 -16.47
C ASP A 144 31.07 -33.67 -17.19
N TYR A 145 30.32 -32.88 -16.41
CA TYR A 145 29.45 -31.87 -16.98
C TYR A 145 30.24 -30.76 -17.66
N ALA A 146 31.36 -30.34 -17.08
CA ALA A 146 32.25 -29.35 -17.69
C ALA A 146 32.87 -29.86 -19.02
N ILE A 147 33.26 -31.13 -19.08
CA ILE A 147 33.75 -31.78 -20.32
C ILE A 147 32.64 -31.79 -21.37
N LEU A 148 31.44 -32.24 -21.01
CA LEU A 148 30.26 -32.26 -21.88
C LEU A 148 29.90 -30.86 -22.39
N GLN A 149 29.90 -29.86 -21.50
CA GLN A 149 29.64 -28.46 -21.85
C GLN A 149 30.66 -27.93 -22.86
N MET A 150 31.93 -28.32 -22.74
CA MET A 150 32.98 -27.93 -23.69
C MET A 150 32.89 -28.71 -25.00
N GLN A 151 32.39 -29.94 -24.99
CA GLN A 151 32.14 -30.75 -26.19
C GLN A 151 31.08 -30.09 -27.10
N PHE A 152 29.99 -29.59 -26.53
CA PHE A 152 28.91 -28.95 -27.28
C PHE A 152 29.09 -27.44 -27.49
N SER A 153 30.19 -26.85 -27.02
CA SER A 153 30.44 -25.42 -27.17
C SER A 153 31.09 -25.10 -28.51
N GLU A 154 30.46 -24.23 -29.31
CA GLU A 154 30.95 -23.78 -30.62
C GLU A 154 32.19 -22.85 -30.54
N LYS A 155 32.62 -22.44 -29.34
CA LYS A 155 33.72 -21.48 -29.21
C LYS A 155 35.04 -22.15 -29.61
N ARG A 156 35.84 -21.50 -30.46
CA ARG A 156 37.16 -22.04 -30.93
C ARG A 156 38.07 -22.64 -29.85
N ALA A 157 38.04 -22.12 -28.62
CA ALA A 157 38.87 -22.61 -27.52
C ALA A 157 38.31 -23.86 -26.80
N SER A 158 37.03 -24.19 -26.99
CA SER A 158 36.30 -25.25 -26.27
C SER A 158 36.95 -26.62 -26.44
N LYS A 159 37.24 -27.04 -27.67
CA LYS A 159 37.84 -28.35 -27.98
C LYS A 159 39.17 -28.59 -27.23
N ARG A 160 39.99 -27.54 -27.09
CA ARG A 160 41.27 -27.65 -26.37
C ARG A 160 41.09 -27.63 -24.85
N ILE A 161 40.10 -26.89 -24.36
CA ILE A 161 39.72 -26.90 -22.94
C ILE A 161 39.13 -28.24 -22.54
N MET A 162 38.29 -28.84 -23.38
CA MET A 162 37.72 -30.18 -23.20
C MET A 162 38.84 -31.20 -22.98
N ASN A 163 39.83 -31.23 -23.88
CA ASN A 163 40.98 -32.12 -23.77
C ASN A 163 41.78 -31.84 -22.48
N MET A 164 41.99 -30.56 -22.13
CA MET A 164 42.65 -30.19 -20.88
C MET A 164 41.90 -30.71 -19.65
N LEU A 165 40.56 -30.59 -19.61
CA LEU A 165 39.74 -31.10 -18.50
C LEU A 165 39.80 -32.63 -18.42
N ALA A 166 39.76 -33.33 -19.56
CA ALA A 166 39.91 -34.79 -19.61
C ALA A 166 41.29 -35.24 -19.07
N THR A 167 42.37 -34.57 -19.47
CA THR A 167 43.71 -34.84 -18.92
C THR A 167 43.81 -34.50 -17.44
N ALA A 168 43.22 -33.39 -17.01
CA ALA A 168 43.21 -32.97 -15.61
C ALA A 168 42.42 -33.96 -14.73
N LYS A 169 41.31 -34.50 -15.24
CA LYS A 169 40.52 -35.57 -14.62
C LYS A 169 41.36 -36.84 -14.43
N ASP A 170 42.02 -37.29 -15.50
CA ASP A 170 42.88 -38.48 -15.45
C ASP A 170 44.06 -38.29 -14.49
N HIS A 171 44.68 -37.11 -14.47
CA HIS A 171 45.77 -36.80 -13.55
C HIS A 171 45.31 -36.71 -12.08
N ALA A 172 44.12 -36.16 -11.83
CA ALA A 172 43.53 -36.10 -10.50
C ALA A 172 43.27 -37.51 -9.94
N TYR A 173 42.80 -38.42 -10.79
CA TYR A 173 42.58 -39.82 -10.42
C TYR A 173 43.91 -40.58 -10.23
N ARG A 174 44.78 -40.59 -11.25
CA ARG A 174 46.01 -41.42 -11.27
C ARG A 174 47.08 -40.95 -10.29
N TYR A 175 47.31 -39.64 -10.18
CA TYR A 175 48.44 -39.10 -9.41
C TYR A 175 48.05 -38.48 -8.07
N LYS A 176 46.77 -38.11 -7.88
CA LYS A 176 46.28 -37.47 -6.65
C LYS A 176 45.28 -38.33 -5.88
N HIS A 177 44.89 -39.50 -6.42
CA HIS A 177 43.96 -40.43 -5.80
C HIS A 177 42.62 -39.78 -5.39
N LEU A 178 42.19 -38.75 -6.13
CA LEU A 178 40.89 -38.11 -5.92
C LEU A 178 39.79 -38.98 -6.54
N ASP A 179 38.63 -39.03 -5.89
CA ASP A 179 37.47 -39.77 -6.38
C ASP A 179 36.92 -39.13 -7.66
N ASN A 180 36.91 -39.94 -8.72
CA ASN A 180 36.46 -39.53 -10.05
C ASN A 180 34.99 -39.09 -10.06
N SER A 181 34.15 -39.72 -9.23
CA SER A 181 32.70 -39.48 -9.19
C SER A 181 32.31 -38.18 -8.47
N LYS A 182 33.19 -37.69 -7.58
CA LYS A 182 32.97 -36.49 -6.75
C LYS A 182 33.78 -35.29 -7.22
N LEU A 183 34.44 -35.40 -8.36
CA LEU A 183 35.35 -34.38 -8.83
C LEU A 183 34.59 -33.17 -9.40
N VAL A 184 34.88 -32.00 -8.86
CA VAL A 184 34.29 -30.72 -9.27
C VAL A 184 35.39 -29.74 -9.65
N VAL A 185 35.12 -28.91 -10.67
CA VAL A 185 35.95 -27.76 -11.03
C VAL A 185 35.78 -26.70 -9.95
N ALA A 186 36.61 -26.74 -8.90
CA ALA A 186 36.51 -25.82 -7.78
C ALA A 186 36.79 -24.37 -8.21
N GLU A 187 37.85 -24.18 -8.99
CA GLU A 187 38.29 -22.87 -9.46
C GLU A 187 38.77 -22.99 -10.91
N ALA A 188 38.42 -22.01 -11.73
CA ALA A 188 38.95 -21.84 -13.08
C ALA A 188 39.26 -20.37 -13.35
N TRP A 189 40.50 -20.05 -13.74
CA TRP A 189 40.90 -18.68 -14.03
C TRP A 189 41.89 -18.59 -15.18
N VAL A 190 42.03 -17.39 -15.75
CA VAL A 190 42.87 -17.16 -16.92
C VAL A 190 43.97 -16.16 -16.64
N ASN A 191 45.21 -16.57 -16.91
CA ASN A 191 46.39 -15.72 -16.85
C ASN A 191 46.72 -15.08 -18.20
N LYS A 192 47.22 -13.85 -18.16
CA LYS A 192 47.68 -13.10 -19.35
C LYS A 192 49.01 -13.67 -19.84
N GLY A 193 49.17 -13.81 -21.16
CA GLY A 193 50.41 -14.21 -21.81
C GLY A 193 51.10 -13.06 -22.56
N LYS A 194 52.13 -13.38 -23.35
CA LYS A 194 52.88 -12.40 -24.16
C LYS A 194 51.95 -11.69 -25.14
N VAL A 195 52.08 -10.37 -25.23
CA VAL A 195 51.31 -9.53 -26.16
C VAL A 195 52.21 -9.13 -27.33
N LEU A 196 51.89 -9.63 -28.53
CA LEU A 196 52.59 -9.23 -29.74
C LEU A 196 51.96 -7.95 -30.29
N LYS A 197 52.78 -6.91 -30.49
CA LYS A 197 52.36 -5.63 -31.07
C LYS A 197 52.57 -5.67 -32.60
N ARG A 198 51.63 -5.08 -33.35
CA ARG A 198 51.70 -4.87 -34.80
C ARG A 198 51.29 -3.43 -35.09
N ILE A 199 51.96 -2.77 -36.02
CA ILE A 199 51.57 -1.43 -36.47
C ILE A 199 50.26 -1.57 -37.26
N GLU A 200 49.31 -0.70 -36.99
CA GLU A 200 48.03 -0.63 -37.69
C GLU A 200 47.91 0.77 -38.32
N PRO A 201 48.18 0.89 -39.63
CA PRO A 201 48.07 2.18 -40.31
C PRO A 201 46.63 2.68 -40.29
N ARG A 202 46.45 3.97 -40.01
CA ARG A 202 45.16 4.69 -40.03
C ARG A 202 45.25 5.86 -41.01
N GLY A 203 44.11 6.50 -41.28
CA GLY A 203 44.07 7.66 -42.18
C GLY A 203 44.84 8.86 -41.64
N ARG A 204 45.19 9.80 -42.54
CA ARG A 204 45.87 11.08 -42.23
C ARG A 204 47.22 10.92 -41.52
N GLY A 205 47.98 9.87 -41.83
CA GLY A 205 49.30 9.62 -41.23
C GLY A 205 49.27 9.11 -39.79
N HIS A 206 48.09 8.86 -39.20
CA HIS A 206 47.99 8.27 -37.86
C HIS A 206 48.37 6.77 -37.87
N MET A 207 49.02 6.32 -36.80
CA MET A 207 49.41 4.93 -36.60
C MET A 207 48.88 4.40 -35.26
N GLY A 208 48.10 3.32 -35.31
CA GLY A 208 47.66 2.56 -34.14
C GLY A 208 48.57 1.37 -33.85
N ILE A 209 48.45 0.77 -32.66
CA ILE A 209 49.14 -0.48 -32.30
C ILE A 209 48.10 -1.58 -32.07
N ARG A 210 48.01 -2.52 -33.00
CA ARG A 210 47.18 -3.73 -32.84
C ARG A 210 47.89 -4.73 -31.93
N LYS A 211 47.19 -5.20 -30.90
CA LYS A 211 47.73 -6.10 -29.86
C LYS A 211 47.18 -7.52 -30.02
N HIS A 212 48.00 -8.46 -30.46
CA HIS A 212 47.69 -9.90 -30.44
C HIS A 212 48.02 -10.48 -29.07
N LYS A 213 46.98 -10.65 -28.25
CA LYS A 213 47.09 -11.15 -26.89
C LYS A 213 47.14 -12.68 -26.88
N GLN A 214 47.91 -13.22 -25.95
CA GLN A 214 47.88 -14.63 -25.59
C GLN A 214 47.35 -14.79 -24.16
N ALA A 215 46.82 -15.97 -23.84
CA ALA A 215 46.28 -16.28 -22.52
C ALA A 215 46.39 -17.79 -22.23
N LYS A 216 46.51 -18.18 -20.96
CA LYS A 216 46.45 -19.60 -20.54
C LYS A 216 45.43 -19.77 -19.43
N MET A 217 44.73 -20.90 -19.40
CA MET A 217 43.73 -21.20 -18.39
C MET A 217 44.30 -22.17 -17.36
N HIS A 218 43.97 -21.93 -16.10
CA HIS A 218 44.26 -22.79 -14.96
C HIS A 218 42.94 -23.34 -14.42
N VAL A 219 42.95 -24.61 -14.02
CA VAL A 219 41.82 -25.26 -13.38
C VAL A 219 42.33 -26.00 -12.14
N VAL A 220 41.57 -25.91 -11.05
CA VAL A 220 41.78 -26.68 -9.83
C VAL A 220 40.59 -27.60 -9.63
N LEU A 221 40.87 -28.90 -9.50
CA LEU A 221 39.89 -29.95 -9.23
C LEU A 221 39.94 -30.32 -7.75
N ARG A 222 38.77 -30.42 -7.11
CA ARG A 222 38.60 -30.87 -5.73
C ARG A 222 37.43 -31.84 -5.65
N GLU A 223 37.40 -32.64 -4.60
CA GLU A 223 36.20 -33.42 -4.26
C GLU A 223 35.13 -32.47 -3.71
N GLY A 224 33.93 -32.54 -4.29
CA GLY A 224 32.78 -31.73 -3.91
C GLY A 224 31.52 -32.58 -3.75
N LYS A 225 30.47 -31.96 -3.20
CA LYS A 225 29.14 -32.59 -3.08
C LYS A 225 28.58 -32.86 -4.47
N SER A 226 27.99 -34.05 -4.67
CA SER A 226 27.41 -34.42 -5.97
C SER A 226 26.24 -33.50 -6.33
N VAL A 227 25.93 -33.37 -7.63
CA VAL A 227 24.78 -32.58 -8.11
C VAL A 227 23.46 -33.10 -7.51
N GLU A 228 23.36 -34.40 -7.28
CA GLU A 228 22.17 -35.05 -6.74
C GLU A 228 21.98 -34.66 -5.28
N GLU A 229 23.04 -34.71 -4.47
CA GLU A 229 23.00 -34.29 -3.06
C GLU A 229 22.66 -32.80 -2.90
N GLN A 230 23.12 -31.95 -3.83
CA GLN A 230 22.76 -30.53 -3.85
C GLN A 230 21.28 -30.34 -4.15
N LYS A 231 20.76 -31.02 -5.18
CA LYS A 231 19.33 -30.99 -5.54
C LYS A 231 18.45 -31.53 -4.42
N GLU A 232 18.89 -32.57 -3.72
CA GLU A 232 18.15 -33.15 -2.58
C GLU A 232 18.06 -32.17 -1.41
N LYS A 233 19.15 -31.48 -1.07
CA LYS A 233 19.13 -30.43 -0.03
C LYS A 233 18.19 -29.29 -0.38
N GLU A 234 18.21 -28.82 -1.63
CA GLU A 234 17.27 -27.80 -2.10
C GLU A 234 15.82 -28.28 -2.04
N ARG A 235 15.55 -29.53 -2.45
CA ARG A 235 14.22 -30.14 -2.36
C ARG A 235 13.76 -30.23 -0.90
N ALA A 236 14.62 -30.70 0.00
CA ALA A 236 14.32 -30.82 1.43
C ALA A 236 14.01 -29.45 2.07
N TYR A 237 14.77 -28.41 1.71
CA TYR A 237 14.51 -27.03 2.14
C TYR A 237 13.16 -26.51 1.63
N LYS A 238 12.85 -26.71 0.34
CA LYS A 238 11.56 -26.34 -0.25
C LYS A 238 10.39 -27.08 0.42
N LEU A 239 10.57 -28.37 0.71
CA LEU A 239 9.54 -29.20 1.34
C LEU A 239 9.23 -28.74 2.77
N LYS A 240 10.27 -28.43 3.57
CA LYS A 240 10.10 -27.84 4.91
C LYS A 240 9.32 -26.52 4.87
N ARG A 241 9.58 -25.68 3.88
CA ARG A 241 8.85 -24.41 3.68
C ARG A 241 7.37 -24.63 3.36
N ILE A 242 7.06 -25.63 2.53
CA ILE A 242 5.69 -25.98 2.16
C ILE A 242 4.92 -26.54 3.37
N ILE A 243 5.54 -27.42 4.16
CA ILE A 243 4.91 -28.01 5.36
C ILE A 243 4.63 -26.93 6.41
N ALA A 244 5.56 -26.00 6.65
CA ALA A 244 5.35 -24.89 7.56
C ALA A 244 4.20 -23.96 7.10
N ALA A 245 4.08 -23.71 5.79
CA ALA A 245 2.97 -22.95 5.23
C ALA A 245 1.63 -23.69 5.34
N ALA A 246 1.61 -25.02 5.16
CA ALA A 246 0.42 -25.86 5.27
C ALA A 246 -0.08 -26.02 6.72
N ALA A 247 0.80 -25.97 7.72
CA ALA A 247 0.41 -26.01 9.13
C ALA A 247 -0.34 -24.74 9.57
N ALA A 248 -0.01 -23.57 9.00
CA ALA A 248 -0.70 -22.30 9.24
C ALA A 248 -2.09 -22.19 8.58
N LEU A 249 -2.48 -23.18 7.77
CA LEU A 249 -3.65 -23.15 6.90
C LEU A 249 -4.88 -23.90 7.44
N LYS A 250 -4.83 -24.46 8.65
CA LYS A 250 -5.86 -25.41 9.13
C LYS A 250 -7.12 -24.80 9.74
N GLU A 251 -7.15 -23.50 10.04
CA GLU A 251 -8.32 -22.85 10.64
C GLU A 251 -8.85 -21.75 9.72
N ALA A 252 -10.17 -21.74 9.50
CA ALA A 252 -10.82 -20.70 8.73
C ALA A 252 -10.74 -19.37 9.50
N ALA A 253 -9.92 -18.44 9.04
CA ALA A 253 -9.69 -17.18 9.73
C ALA A 253 -10.78 -16.16 9.35
N GLY A 254 -11.56 -15.72 10.35
CA GLY A 254 -12.57 -14.67 10.20
C GLY A 254 -12.08 -13.26 10.50
N VAL A 255 -10.91 -13.12 11.15
CA VAL A 255 -10.38 -11.84 11.62
C VAL A 255 -8.95 -11.65 11.10
N TYR A 256 -8.64 -10.44 10.63
CA TYR A 256 -7.29 -10.06 10.22
C TYR A 256 -6.78 -8.87 11.02
N THR A 257 -5.70 -9.06 11.75
CA THR A 257 -5.08 -8.01 12.57
C THR A 257 -4.08 -7.16 11.79
N ILE A 258 -4.28 -5.84 11.81
CA ILE A 258 -3.37 -4.83 11.27
C ILE A 258 -2.66 -4.15 12.44
N THR A 259 -1.34 -4.04 12.37
CA THR A 259 -0.53 -3.30 13.37
C THR A 259 -0.15 -1.94 12.81
N LEU A 260 -0.48 -0.86 13.53
CA LEU A 260 -0.01 0.48 13.23
C LEU A 260 0.91 0.99 14.35
N PRO A 261 1.96 1.76 14.03
CA PRO A 261 2.77 2.40 15.05
C PRO A 261 1.96 3.49 15.77
N GLU A 262 2.32 3.75 17.02
CA GLU A 262 1.67 4.71 17.90
C GLU A 262 1.50 6.11 17.27
N TYR A 263 2.55 6.65 16.65
CA TYR A 263 2.50 7.97 16.00
C TYR A 263 1.53 8.03 14.81
N GLU A 264 1.30 6.91 14.12
CA GLU A 264 0.42 6.85 12.97
C GLU A 264 -1.03 6.88 13.42
N ILE A 265 -1.38 6.18 14.51
CA ILE A 265 -2.72 6.21 15.07
C ILE A 265 -3.06 7.60 15.62
N PHE A 266 -2.17 8.23 16.37
CA PHE A 266 -2.42 9.56 16.92
C PHE A 266 -2.65 10.63 15.84
N ASN A 267 -1.97 10.52 14.71
CA ASN A 267 -2.12 11.46 13.60
C ASN A 267 -3.21 11.06 12.60
N THR A 268 -3.78 9.85 12.72
CA THR A 268 -4.83 9.38 11.80
C THR A 268 -6.17 9.99 12.18
N SER A 269 -6.73 10.74 11.24
CA SER A 269 -8.06 11.33 11.32
C SER A 269 -9.13 10.38 10.78
N TRP A 270 -8.84 9.70 9.67
CA TRP A 270 -9.77 8.78 9.01
C TRP A 270 -9.10 7.44 8.79
N LEU A 271 -9.81 6.35 9.10
CA LEU A 271 -9.34 4.99 8.88
C LEU A 271 -10.47 4.14 8.29
N GLU A 272 -10.18 3.48 7.17
CA GLU A 272 -11.15 2.64 6.47
C GLU A 272 -10.45 1.41 5.88
N VAL A 273 -11.04 0.22 6.05
CA VAL A 273 -10.52 -1.02 5.45
C VAL A 273 -11.56 -1.56 4.47
N LYS A 274 -11.15 -1.84 3.24
CA LYS A 274 -12.03 -2.38 2.19
C LYS A 274 -11.42 -3.61 1.54
N VAL A 275 -12.28 -4.49 1.04
CA VAL A 275 -11.84 -5.49 0.06
C VAL A 275 -11.67 -4.80 -1.28
N LYS A 276 -10.53 -5.03 -1.96
CA LYS A 276 -10.24 -4.41 -3.27
C LYS A 276 -11.39 -4.66 -4.26
N GLY A 277 -12.02 -3.58 -4.73
CA GLY A 277 -13.14 -3.61 -5.69
C GLY A 277 -14.52 -3.47 -5.05
N LYS A 278 -14.65 -3.62 -3.72
CA LYS A 278 -15.88 -3.30 -2.97
C LYS A 278 -15.81 -1.88 -2.42
N GLN A 279 -16.94 -1.18 -2.45
CA GLN A 279 -17.06 0.18 -1.91
C GLN A 279 -17.36 0.22 -0.41
N GLN A 280 -18.04 -0.82 0.09
CA GLN A 280 -18.41 -0.93 1.50
C GLN A 280 -17.19 -1.26 2.37
N PRO A 281 -16.96 -0.51 3.46
CA PRO A 281 -15.91 -0.80 4.41
C PRO A 281 -16.24 -2.00 5.30
N LEU A 282 -15.19 -2.68 5.74
CA LEU A 282 -15.24 -3.74 6.75
C LEU A 282 -15.27 -3.13 8.16
N THR A 283 -15.84 -3.86 9.11
CA THR A 283 -15.84 -3.47 10.53
C THR A 283 -14.44 -3.63 11.11
N VAL A 284 -13.93 -2.54 11.69
CA VAL A 284 -12.63 -2.50 12.36
C VAL A 284 -12.84 -2.30 13.86
N THR A 285 -12.29 -3.19 14.66
CA THR A 285 -12.29 -3.11 16.13
C THR A 285 -10.88 -2.87 16.64
N TYR A 286 -10.72 -1.92 17.55
CA TYR A 286 -9.43 -1.62 18.16
C TYR A 286 -9.13 -2.64 19.26
N SER A 287 -8.05 -3.42 19.11
CA SER A 287 -7.66 -4.49 20.05
C SER A 287 -6.55 -4.10 21.03
N GLY A 288 -6.17 -2.81 21.06
CA GLY A 288 -5.20 -2.27 22.00
C GLY A 288 -3.73 -2.46 21.58
N ALA A 289 -2.81 -2.07 22.45
CA ALA A 289 -1.38 -2.25 22.25
C ALA A 289 -0.93 -3.64 22.76
N PRO A 290 -0.16 -4.43 21.99
CA PRO A 290 0.53 -5.61 22.51
C PRO A 290 1.46 -5.20 23.66
N ALA A 291 1.45 -5.98 24.75
CA ALA A 291 2.24 -5.71 25.95
C ALA A 291 3.71 -5.43 25.61
N GLY A 292 4.17 -4.21 25.93
CA GLY A 292 5.58 -3.80 25.75
C GLY A 292 5.95 -3.23 24.37
N SER A 293 5.01 -3.02 23.45
CA SER A 293 5.29 -2.43 22.12
C SER A 293 4.59 -1.08 21.90
N LYS A 294 5.24 -0.14 21.22
CA LYS A 294 4.65 1.15 20.76
C LYS A 294 3.85 0.99 19.46
N SER A 295 3.12 -0.10 19.35
CA SER A 295 2.26 -0.40 18.21
C SER A 295 0.88 -0.77 18.73
N HIS A 296 -0.16 -0.51 17.94
CA HIS A 296 -1.51 -0.94 18.28
C HIS A 296 -2.08 -1.82 17.19
N ASN A 297 -2.92 -2.75 17.64
CA ASN A 297 -3.58 -3.71 16.80
C ASN A 297 -5.00 -3.24 16.47
N LEU A 298 -5.38 -3.46 15.22
CA LEU A 298 -6.69 -3.22 14.66
C LEU A 298 -7.16 -4.54 14.07
N ASP A 299 -8.20 -5.11 14.66
CA ASP A 299 -8.79 -6.35 14.20
C ASP A 299 -9.88 -6.04 13.17
N VAL A 300 -9.71 -6.57 11.96
CA VAL A 300 -10.63 -6.40 10.85
C VAL A 300 -11.47 -7.66 10.72
N SER A 301 -12.78 -7.54 10.92
CA SER A 301 -13.72 -8.65 10.73
C SER A 301 -14.01 -8.84 9.24
N LEU A 302 -13.75 -10.04 8.72
CA LEU A 302 -14.07 -10.40 7.34
C LEU A 302 -15.56 -10.75 7.23
N GLU A 303 -16.22 -10.35 6.13
CA GLU A 303 -17.62 -10.72 5.87
C GLU A 303 -17.83 -12.24 5.74
N LYS A 304 -16.83 -12.93 5.19
CA LYS A 304 -16.80 -14.38 5.04
C LYS A 304 -15.46 -14.89 5.55
N PRO A 305 -15.43 -15.95 6.38
CA PRO A 305 -14.18 -16.53 6.85
C PRO A 305 -13.38 -17.06 5.65
N LEU A 306 -12.06 -16.85 5.68
CA LEU A 306 -11.19 -17.24 4.59
C LEU A 306 -10.85 -18.73 4.70
N GLU A 307 -11.12 -19.49 3.63
CA GLU A 307 -10.76 -20.90 3.56
C GLU A 307 -9.25 -21.12 3.42
N ALA A 308 -8.81 -22.32 3.81
CA ALA A 308 -7.42 -22.76 3.67
C ALA A 308 -6.92 -22.65 2.21
N GLY A 309 -6.07 -21.66 1.95
CA GLY A 309 -5.38 -21.47 0.67
C GLY A 309 -6.05 -20.43 -0.23
N ALA A 310 -7.19 -19.89 0.20
CA ALA A 310 -7.82 -18.76 -0.43
C ALA A 310 -6.99 -17.48 -0.19
N THR A 311 -7.12 -16.52 -1.10
CA THR A 311 -6.42 -15.23 -1.02
C THR A 311 -7.42 -14.10 -1.05
N ILE A 312 -7.18 -13.06 -0.25
CA ILE A 312 -8.00 -11.85 -0.21
C ILE A 312 -7.11 -10.61 -0.30
N ASN A 313 -7.58 -9.61 -1.05
CA ASN A 313 -6.88 -8.33 -1.20
C ASN A 313 -7.57 -7.28 -0.33
N LEU A 314 -6.95 -6.92 0.79
CA LEU A 314 -7.41 -5.86 1.67
C LEU A 314 -6.69 -4.54 1.33
N VAL A 315 -7.44 -3.44 1.39
CA VAL A 315 -6.97 -2.08 1.19
C VAL A 315 -7.26 -1.30 2.46
N LEU A 316 -6.21 -0.92 3.18
CA LEU A 316 -6.27 0.01 4.30
C LEU A 316 -6.04 1.43 3.75
N GLU A 317 -7.00 2.32 3.95
CA GLU A 317 -6.90 3.75 3.64
C GLU A 317 -6.88 4.53 4.96
N THR A 318 -5.79 5.25 5.19
CA THR A 318 -5.63 6.13 6.35
C THR A 318 -5.38 7.56 5.89
N VAL A 319 -6.08 8.53 6.47
CA VAL A 319 -5.79 9.96 6.27
C VAL A 319 -5.16 10.51 7.53
N GLN A 320 -3.92 10.98 7.41
CA GLN A 320 -3.16 11.55 8.51
C GLN A 320 -3.19 13.08 8.43
N THR A 321 -3.35 13.73 9.57
CA THR A 321 -3.31 15.19 9.73
C THR A 321 -2.03 15.61 10.42
N HIS A 322 -1.50 16.80 10.13
CA HIS A 322 -0.33 17.37 10.80
C HIS A 322 0.98 16.58 10.71
N THR A 323 1.12 15.69 9.72
CA THR A 323 2.33 14.87 9.53
C THR A 323 3.40 15.53 8.67
N THR A 324 2.99 16.43 7.77
CA THR A 324 3.88 17.22 6.94
C THR A 324 4.07 18.61 7.54
N ARG A 325 5.31 19.10 7.57
CA ARG A 325 5.64 20.43 8.10
C ARG A 325 6.54 21.21 7.14
N PRO A 326 6.48 22.55 7.13
CA PRO A 326 7.37 23.36 6.33
C PRO A 326 8.83 23.20 6.77
N TRP A 327 9.73 23.08 5.80
CA TRP A 327 11.17 23.01 6.02
C TRP A 327 11.91 23.72 4.87
N PRO A 328 12.47 24.92 5.06
CA PRO A 328 12.65 25.64 6.34
C PRO A 328 11.32 26.09 6.96
N GLN A 329 11.33 26.34 8.28
CA GLN A 329 10.14 26.81 9.01
C GLN A 329 9.78 28.27 8.71
N GLN A 330 10.72 29.03 8.17
CA GLN A 330 10.55 30.43 7.78
C GLN A 330 10.98 30.59 6.33
N ALA A 331 10.29 31.45 5.58
CA ALA A 331 10.59 31.76 4.19
C ALA A 331 10.30 33.25 3.92
N ALA A 332 11.14 33.90 3.12
CA ALA A 332 10.88 35.25 2.65
C ALA A 332 9.65 35.27 1.70
N GLN A 333 9.08 36.46 1.49
CA GLN A 333 7.84 36.64 0.71
C GLN A 333 7.94 36.15 -0.74
N ASP A 334 9.13 36.08 -1.33
CA ASP A 334 9.41 35.62 -2.70
C ASP A 334 10.05 34.24 -2.78
N GLU A 335 10.26 33.58 -1.64
CA GLU A 335 10.83 32.25 -1.61
C GLU A 335 9.77 31.17 -1.86
N ASP A 336 10.20 30.11 -2.55
CA ASP A 336 9.41 28.89 -2.67
C ASP A 336 9.29 28.18 -1.32
N GLN A 337 8.21 27.41 -1.15
CA GLN A 337 8.07 26.55 0.02
C GLN A 337 8.39 25.10 -0.29
N SER A 338 8.81 24.37 0.74
CA SER A 338 8.97 22.93 0.68
C SER A 338 8.53 22.30 1.99
N LEU A 339 8.05 21.06 1.90
CA LEU A 339 7.51 20.30 3.02
C LEU A 339 8.38 19.09 3.30
N LYS A 340 8.50 18.77 4.58
CA LYS A 340 9.16 17.59 5.10
C LYS A 340 8.10 16.62 5.62
N TYR A 341 8.12 15.41 5.08
CA TYR A 341 7.33 14.27 5.54
C TYR A 341 8.24 13.22 6.16
N GLU A 342 7.82 12.64 7.28
CA GLU A 342 8.60 11.66 8.03
C GLU A 342 7.73 10.44 8.32
N THR A 343 8.23 9.25 8.01
CA THR A 343 7.49 8.00 8.18
C THR A 343 8.43 6.83 8.49
N SER A 344 7.85 5.67 8.74
CA SER A 344 8.56 4.41 8.97
C SER A 344 9.00 3.75 7.68
N LEU A 345 10.15 3.06 7.69
CA LEU A 345 10.63 2.29 6.54
C LEU A 345 9.73 1.07 6.24
N PHE A 346 9.51 0.22 7.25
CA PHE A 346 8.65 -0.95 7.15
C PHE A 346 7.26 -0.64 7.72
N VAL A 347 6.24 -1.07 6.99
CA VAL A 347 4.88 -1.27 7.53
C VAL A 347 4.94 -2.45 8.49
N LEU A 348 4.43 -2.25 9.70
CA LEU A 348 4.44 -3.25 10.74
C LEU A 348 3.40 -4.33 10.44
N SER A 349 3.76 -5.58 10.69
CA SER A 349 2.83 -6.72 10.61
C SER A 349 3.13 -7.75 11.69
N PRO A 350 2.11 -8.35 12.33
CA PRO A 350 2.29 -9.47 13.25
C PRO A 350 2.54 -10.80 12.51
N TYR A 351 2.36 -10.80 11.19
CA TYR A 351 2.57 -11.95 10.31
C TYR A 351 3.90 -11.85 9.57
N ASN A 352 4.41 -13.00 9.12
CA ASN A 352 5.51 -13.06 8.15
C ASN A 352 5.06 -12.48 6.82
N THR A 353 5.82 -11.54 6.25
CA THR A 353 5.50 -10.95 4.95
C THR A 353 6.44 -11.45 3.86
N SER A 354 5.86 -11.88 2.75
CA SER A 354 6.61 -12.42 1.61
C SER A 354 7.32 -11.32 0.85
N VAL A 355 6.61 -10.24 0.52
CA VAL A 355 7.13 -9.08 -0.21
C VAL A 355 6.49 -7.81 0.33
N GLN A 356 7.30 -6.79 0.54
CA GLN A 356 6.86 -5.48 0.98
C GLN A 356 7.50 -4.38 0.13
N ARG A 357 6.71 -3.37 -0.22
CA ARG A 357 7.17 -2.22 -1.00
C ARG A 357 6.44 -0.95 -0.53
N THR A 358 7.20 0.08 -0.22
CA THR A 358 6.66 1.38 0.20
C THR A 358 6.86 2.38 -0.92
N LYS A 359 5.79 3.01 -1.40
CA LYS A 359 5.85 4.04 -2.45
C LYS A 359 5.39 5.36 -1.86
N LEU A 360 6.28 6.35 -1.78
CA LEU A 360 5.96 7.71 -1.37
C LEU A 360 5.78 8.56 -2.63
N LYS A 361 4.59 9.14 -2.81
CA LYS A 361 4.26 10.00 -3.96
C LYS A 361 4.08 11.44 -3.48
N SER A 362 4.91 12.36 -3.96
CA SER A 362 4.77 13.79 -3.71
C SER A 362 3.83 14.46 -4.73
N SER A 363 3.27 15.62 -4.36
CA SER A 363 2.45 16.44 -5.27
C SER A 363 3.27 16.99 -6.45
N SER A 364 4.49 17.42 -6.17
CA SER A 364 5.44 17.93 -7.17
C SER A 364 6.54 16.90 -7.48
N PRO A 365 7.05 16.81 -8.73
CA PRO A 365 8.19 15.95 -9.07
C PRO A 365 9.54 16.44 -8.49
N ARG A 366 9.58 17.67 -7.96
CA ARG A 366 10.78 18.28 -7.38
C ARG A 366 11.01 17.78 -5.94
N ILE A 367 11.59 16.59 -5.83
CA ILE A 367 12.08 16.04 -4.56
C ILE A 367 13.51 16.54 -4.31
N ILE A 368 13.70 17.26 -3.21
CA ILE A 368 14.97 17.87 -2.77
C ILE A 368 15.85 16.83 -2.08
N PHE A 369 15.27 16.08 -1.13
CA PHE A 369 15.98 15.07 -0.36
C PHE A 369 15.09 13.87 -0.05
N TYR A 370 15.69 12.67 -0.02
CA TYR A 370 15.07 11.44 0.43
C TYR A 370 16.09 10.57 1.16
N THR A 371 15.68 9.89 2.22
CA THR A 371 16.57 9.03 3.02
C THR A 371 16.98 7.78 2.26
N THR A 372 18.26 7.43 2.30
CA THR A 372 18.76 6.10 1.89
C THR A 372 18.89 5.21 3.13
N PRO A 373 18.15 4.10 3.25
CA PRO A 373 18.13 3.27 4.44
C PRO A 373 19.39 2.40 4.53
N GLU A 374 19.85 2.16 5.76
CA GLU A 374 21.05 1.38 6.08
C GLU A 374 20.68 -0.03 6.57
N ASN A 375 21.61 -0.99 6.59
CA ASN A 375 21.38 -2.33 7.17
C ASN A 375 20.22 -3.17 6.57
N VAL A 376 19.70 -2.80 5.39
CA VAL A 376 18.56 -3.49 4.74
C VAL A 376 18.97 -4.60 3.77
N GLN A 377 20.27 -4.83 3.60
CA GLN A 377 20.85 -5.81 2.65
C GLN A 377 20.41 -7.26 2.93
N THR A 378 19.95 -7.54 4.15
CA THR A 378 19.38 -8.83 4.53
C THR A 378 18.07 -9.12 3.79
N PHE A 379 17.30 -8.09 3.44
CA PHE A 379 15.95 -8.21 2.87
C PHE A 379 15.88 -7.83 1.39
N THR A 380 16.91 -7.20 0.83
CA THR A 380 16.98 -6.81 -0.59
C THR A 380 18.37 -7.08 -1.15
N HIS A 381 18.41 -7.65 -2.35
CA HIS A 381 19.63 -7.77 -3.16
C HIS A 381 19.79 -6.61 -4.16
N GLU A 382 18.74 -5.82 -4.35
CA GLU A 382 18.70 -4.65 -5.23
C GLU A 382 18.91 -3.36 -4.43
N ASN A 383 19.09 -2.25 -5.14
CA ASN A 383 19.16 -0.93 -4.53
C ASN A 383 17.90 -0.70 -3.67
N PRO A 384 18.04 -0.36 -2.38
CA PRO A 384 16.91 -0.30 -1.46
C PRO A 384 15.96 0.85 -1.77
N VAL A 385 16.39 1.86 -2.55
CA VAL A 385 15.61 3.04 -2.91
C VAL A 385 15.77 3.38 -4.38
N THR A 386 14.67 3.74 -5.02
CA THR A 386 14.64 4.24 -6.39
C THR A 386 13.70 5.44 -6.52
N LYS A 387 14.13 6.50 -7.21
CA LYS A 387 13.31 7.69 -7.51
C LYS A 387 12.87 7.66 -8.96
N SER A 388 11.56 7.84 -9.20
CA SER A 388 10.95 7.96 -10.53
C SER A 388 9.94 9.10 -10.52
N GLY A 389 10.32 10.25 -11.11
CA GLY A 389 9.50 11.47 -11.11
C GLY A 389 9.17 11.94 -9.69
N SER A 390 7.88 12.03 -9.37
CA SER A 390 7.36 12.38 -8.03
C SER A 390 7.23 11.20 -7.08
N THR A 391 7.63 9.98 -7.47
CA THR A 391 7.50 8.79 -6.64
C THR A 391 8.87 8.27 -6.19
N VAL A 392 9.05 8.11 -4.88
CA VAL A 392 10.19 7.41 -4.26
C VAL A 392 9.71 6.03 -3.81
N THR A 393 10.35 4.98 -4.32
CA THR A 393 10.08 3.60 -3.92
C THR A 393 11.17 3.11 -2.96
N TYR A 394 10.75 2.53 -1.84
CA TYR A 394 11.57 1.71 -0.94
C TYR A 394 11.23 0.23 -1.12
N GLY A 395 12.25 -0.62 -1.19
CA GLY A 395 12.12 -2.04 -1.49
C GLY A 395 12.08 -2.34 -3.01
N PRO A 396 11.87 -3.61 -3.41
CA PRO A 396 11.14 -4.63 -2.66
C PRO A 396 11.95 -5.31 -1.55
N TYR A 397 11.36 -5.44 -0.36
CA TYR A 397 11.89 -6.24 0.73
C TYR A 397 11.23 -7.62 0.71
N SER A 398 12.03 -8.69 0.73
CA SER A 398 11.54 -10.06 0.64
C SER A 398 11.76 -10.83 1.94
N ASN A 399 10.80 -11.69 2.29
CA ASN A 399 10.83 -12.57 3.47
C ASN A 399 11.08 -11.82 4.79
N VAL A 400 10.31 -10.76 5.05
CA VAL A 400 10.44 -10.00 6.31
C VAL A 400 9.73 -10.80 7.43
N PRO A 401 10.41 -11.08 8.56
CA PRO A 401 9.82 -11.74 9.72
C PRO A 401 8.73 -10.85 10.36
N PRO A 402 8.02 -11.30 11.41
CA PRO A 402 6.99 -10.48 12.06
C PRO A 402 7.63 -9.20 12.58
N SER A 403 7.27 -8.07 11.97
CA SER A 403 7.93 -6.78 12.16
C SER A 403 7.34 -5.98 13.32
N ALA A 404 6.17 -6.38 13.83
CA ALA A 404 5.54 -5.77 15.00
C ALA A 404 6.26 -6.09 16.34
N ASN A 405 7.34 -6.87 16.33
CA ASN A 405 8.11 -7.21 17.52
C ASN A 405 9.17 -6.14 17.85
N GLN A 406 9.36 -5.83 19.14
CA GLN A 406 10.33 -4.82 19.59
C GLN A 406 11.76 -5.09 19.08
N ALA A 407 12.21 -6.34 19.11
CA ALA A 407 13.54 -6.73 18.61
C ALA A 407 13.74 -6.44 17.11
N PHE A 408 12.66 -6.47 16.31
CA PHE A 408 12.72 -6.08 14.90
C PHE A 408 12.80 -4.56 14.76
N LEU A 409 11.97 -3.85 15.53
CA LEU A 409 11.93 -2.38 15.54
C LEU A 409 13.31 -1.79 15.87
N ASP A 410 13.96 -2.27 16.93
CA ASP A 410 15.24 -1.72 17.38
C ASP A 410 16.38 -1.95 16.37
N LYS A 411 16.31 -3.05 15.60
CA LYS A 411 17.41 -3.47 14.71
C LYS A 411 17.25 -2.96 13.27
N TYR A 412 16.03 -2.95 12.75
CA TYR A 412 15.78 -2.74 11.32
C TYR A 412 14.88 -1.55 11.03
N GLN A 413 14.05 -1.11 11.99
CA GLN A 413 13.15 0.00 11.72
C GLN A 413 13.92 1.32 11.71
N GLN A 414 13.74 2.07 10.64
CA GLN A 414 14.39 3.37 10.44
C GLN A 414 13.35 4.42 10.06
N ARG A 415 13.65 5.67 10.42
CA ARG A 415 12.84 6.83 10.03
C ARG A 415 13.24 7.27 8.62
N VAL A 416 12.27 7.23 7.72
CA VAL A 416 12.38 7.71 6.35
C VAL A 416 11.90 9.15 6.28
N VAL A 417 12.71 10.00 5.68
CA VAL A 417 12.39 11.41 5.45
C VAL A 417 12.26 11.67 3.95
N LEU A 418 11.22 12.41 3.58
CA LEU A 418 11.01 12.92 2.23
C LEU A 418 10.86 14.45 2.31
N HIS A 419 11.72 15.18 1.62
CA HIS A 419 11.68 16.63 1.49
C HIS A 419 11.41 17.01 0.04
N TYR A 420 10.31 17.71 -0.20
CA TYR A 420 9.81 17.99 -1.55
C TYR A 420 9.23 19.41 -1.63
N SER A 421 9.25 20.01 -2.83
CA SER A 421 8.60 21.32 -3.04
C SER A 421 7.08 21.16 -3.04
N TYR A 422 6.38 22.17 -2.54
CA TYR A 422 4.92 22.18 -2.51
C TYR A 422 4.39 23.51 -3.06
N ASP A 423 3.57 23.41 -4.10
CA ASP A 423 3.26 24.58 -4.93
C ASP A 423 1.93 25.26 -4.53
N TYR A 424 1.30 24.81 -3.45
CA TYR A 424 0.01 25.32 -2.95
C TYR A 424 0.10 25.78 -1.49
N PRO A 425 -0.71 26.73 -1.02
CA PRO A 425 -0.71 27.11 0.38
C PRO A 425 -1.16 25.93 1.26
N VAL A 426 -0.57 25.81 2.45
CA VAL A 426 -0.94 24.78 3.43
C VAL A 426 -1.97 25.40 4.38
N LEU A 427 -3.22 24.95 4.27
CA LEU A 427 -4.32 25.54 5.02
C LEU A 427 -4.75 24.65 6.16
N GLU A 428 -5.19 25.29 7.23
CA GLU A 428 -5.69 24.64 8.45
C GLU A 428 -6.79 25.52 9.02
N VAL A 429 -7.91 24.93 9.41
CA VAL A 429 -8.94 25.61 10.18
C VAL A 429 -8.71 25.24 11.64
N LEU A 430 -8.20 26.18 12.43
CA LEU A 430 -7.93 25.95 13.86
C LEU A 430 -9.22 25.67 14.62
N LYS A 431 -10.26 26.45 14.31
CA LYS A 431 -11.56 26.35 14.96
C LYS A 431 -12.68 26.60 13.96
N LEU A 432 -13.64 25.69 13.92
CA LEU A 432 -14.89 25.81 13.20
C LEU A 432 -16.04 25.77 14.20
N ARG A 433 -16.84 26.83 14.26
CA ARG A 433 -18.14 26.83 14.94
C ARG A 433 -19.23 26.96 13.90
N ARG A 434 -20.02 25.90 13.75
CA ARG A 434 -21.14 25.85 12.83
C ARG A 434 -22.43 25.93 13.61
N ALA A 435 -23.27 26.91 13.31
CA ALA A 435 -24.67 26.94 13.71
C ALA A 435 -25.55 26.62 12.49
N ALA A 436 -26.35 25.56 12.59
CA ALA A 436 -27.33 25.18 11.59
C ALA A 436 -28.74 25.37 12.17
N GLU A 437 -29.40 26.46 11.79
CA GLU A 437 -30.74 26.79 12.25
C GLU A 437 -31.81 26.32 11.26
N ILE A 438 -32.73 25.50 11.75
CA ILE A 438 -33.85 24.99 10.97
C ILE A 438 -35.09 25.87 11.23
N SER A 439 -35.58 26.53 10.19
CA SER A 439 -36.76 27.40 10.28
C SER A 439 -37.90 26.89 9.38
N HIS A 440 -39.04 26.56 10.01
CA HIS A 440 -40.26 26.21 9.29
C HIS A 440 -41.02 27.43 8.78
N TRP A 441 -40.93 28.56 9.50
CA TRP A 441 -41.54 29.83 9.08
C TRP A 441 -40.85 30.42 7.85
N GLY A 442 -39.51 30.34 7.80
CA GLY A 442 -38.72 30.78 6.64
C GLY A 442 -38.57 29.71 5.55
N ALA A 443 -39.02 28.48 5.81
CA ALA A 443 -38.82 27.30 4.97
C ALA A 443 -37.37 27.13 4.49
N ASN A 444 -36.40 27.45 5.35
CA ASN A 444 -34.97 27.43 5.06
C ASN A 444 -34.15 26.75 6.17
N LEU A 445 -33.02 26.20 5.75
CA LEU A 445 -31.91 25.79 6.61
C LEU A 445 -30.85 26.89 6.51
N ASN A 446 -30.69 27.67 7.58
CA ASN A 446 -29.64 28.67 7.67
C ASN A 446 -28.38 28.03 8.25
N ILE A 447 -27.25 28.18 7.58
CA ILE A 447 -25.95 27.75 8.09
C ILE A 447 -25.09 28.97 8.28
N GLN A 448 -24.51 29.11 9.47
CA GLN A 448 -23.47 30.07 9.79
C GLN A 448 -22.23 29.34 10.30
N ASP A 449 -21.11 29.55 9.60
CA ASP A 449 -19.80 29.03 9.95
C ASP A 449 -18.90 30.18 10.44
N ASP A 450 -18.51 30.16 11.71
CA ASP A 450 -17.43 30.99 12.23
C ASP A 450 -16.10 30.20 12.13
N ILE A 451 -15.19 30.69 11.30
CA ILE A 451 -13.99 29.98 10.87
C ILE A 451 -12.75 30.78 11.27
N VAL A 452 -11.82 30.13 11.97
CA VAL A 452 -10.45 30.63 12.18
C VAL A 452 -9.52 29.89 11.22
N LEU A 453 -9.28 30.49 10.06
CA LEU A 453 -8.38 29.97 9.04
C LEU A 453 -6.94 30.34 9.39
N HIS A 454 -6.04 29.37 9.27
CA HIS A 454 -4.60 29.50 9.48
C HIS A 454 -3.86 28.99 8.24
N ASN A 455 -2.79 29.68 7.88
CA ASN A 455 -1.86 29.18 6.87
C ASN A 455 -0.67 28.52 7.58
N ALA A 456 -0.64 27.19 7.59
CA ALA A 456 0.40 26.36 8.20
C ALA A 456 1.68 26.24 7.35
N GLY A 457 1.80 27.04 6.28
CA GLY A 457 3.03 27.18 5.50
C GLY A 457 4.20 27.78 6.30
N PRO A 458 5.39 27.92 5.68
CA PRO A 458 6.54 28.54 6.34
C PRO A 458 6.21 29.97 6.78
N ARG A 459 6.59 30.33 8.01
CA ARG A 459 6.35 31.66 8.56
C ARG A 459 7.09 32.72 7.74
N LEU A 460 6.48 33.87 7.52
CA LEU A 460 7.13 34.97 6.82
C LEU A 460 8.42 35.38 7.54
N ASN A 461 9.55 35.31 6.83
CA ASN A 461 10.83 35.82 7.26
C ASN A 461 10.96 37.29 6.84
N GLY A 462 11.23 38.19 7.79
CA GLY A 462 11.30 39.64 7.55
C GLY A 462 9.93 40.33 7.58
N HIS A 463 9.72 41.29 6.68
CA HIS A 463 8.52 42.14 6.64
C HIS A 463 7.71 41.91 5.37
N PHE A 464 6.40 42.14 5.46
CA PHE A 464 5.54 42.12 4.29
C PHE A 464 5.74 43.39 3.45
N SER A 465 6.08 43.22 2.17
CA SER A 465 6.18 44.30 1.19
C SER A 465 5.00 44.25 0.22
N ARG A 466 4.13 45.27 0.29
CA ARG A 466 2.99 45.42 -0.63
C ARG A 466 3.43 45.56 -2.09
N LEU A 467 4.52 46.29 -2.33
CA LEU A 467 5.10 46.48 -3.66
C LEU A 467 5.53 45.14 -4.25
N GLN A 468 6.22 44.31 -3.46
CA GLN A 468 6.67 42.99 -3.90
C GLN A 468 5.49 42.07 -4.20
N HIS A 469 4.46 42.07 -3.33
CA HIS A 469 3.23 41.28 -3.54
C HIS A 469 2.50 41.70 -4.83
N GLN A 470 2.37 43.01 -5.07
CA GLN A 470 1.74 43.53 -6.28
C GLN A 470 2.55 43.19 -7.53
N THR A 471 3.88 43.31 -7.47
CA THR A 471 4.80 42.95 -8.55
C THR A 471 4.67 41.46 -8.88
N GLN A 472 4.69 40.58 -7.88
CA GLN A 472 4.48 39.14 -8.05
C GLN A 472 3.12 38.82 -8.66
N SER A 473 2.06 39.46 -8.18
CA SER A 473 0.70 39.28 -8.70
C SER A 473 0.61 39.71 -10.17
N PHE A 474 1.25 40.82 -10.54
CA PHE A 474 1.28 41.34 -11.91
C PHE A 474 2.00 40.40 -12.88
N TYR A 475 3.14 39.83 -12.47
CA TYR A 475 3.89 38.88 -13.29
C TYR A 475 3.41 37.42 -13.16
N GLY A 476 2.37 37.15 -12.37
CA GLY A 476 1.90 35.78 -12.12
C GLY A 476 2.92 34.89 -11.40
N ARG A 477 3.83 35.50 -10.61
CA ARG A 477 4.88 34.82 -9.84
C ARG A 477 4.62 34.92 -8.33
N GLY A 478 3.38 34.63 -7.92
CA GLY A 478 3.03 34.58 -6.50
C GLY A 478 3.78 33.44 -5.81
N ALA A 479 4.33 33.70 -4.62
CA ALA A 479 4.98 32.64 -3.85
C ALA A 479 3.94 31.60 -3.39
N PRO A 480 4.24 30.30 -3.44
CA PRO A 480 3.28 29.23 -3.14
C PRO A 480 2.67 29.27 -1.73
N HIS A 481 3.39 29.84 -0.76
CA HIS A 481 3.00 29.90 0.64
C HIS A 481 2.03 31.05 0.96
N VAL A 482 1.59 31.80 -0.06
CA VAL A 482 0.67 32.94 0.10
C VAL A 482 -0.72 32.54 -0.38
N LEU A 483 -1.75 32.79 0.42
CA LEU A 483 -3.15 32.63 0.01
C LEU A 483 -3.79 33.99 -0.31
N PRO A 484 -3.88 34.38 -1.60
CA PRO A 484 -4.55 35.63 -1.98
C PRO A 484 -6.08 35.49 -2.07
N LEU A 485 -6.57 34.31 -2.45
CA LEU A 485 -7.97 34.00 -2.68
C LEU A 485 -8.14 32.48 -2.55
N PHE A 486 -9.31 32.06 -2.08
CA PHE A 486 -9.70 30.65 -2.06
C PHE A 486 -11.15 30.51 -2.48
N THR A 487 -11.52 29.31 -2.90
CA THR A 487 -12.87 29.00 -3.37
C THR A 487 -13.48 27.92 -2.52
N VAL A 488 -14.75 28.10 -2.18
CA VAL A 488 -15.54 27.17 -1.38
C VAL A 488 -16.69 26.65 -2.22
N GLN A 489 -16.98 25.36 -2.09
CA GLN A 489 -18.15 24.75 -2.74
C GLN A 489 -19.31 24.73 -1.75
N LEU A 490 -20.43 25.30 -2.18
CA LEU A 490 -21.67 25.35 -1.42
C LEU A 490 -22.76 24.52 -2.11
N PRO A 491 -23.79 24.07 -1.37
CA PRO A 491 -24.91 23.38 -1.97
C PRO A 491 -25.58 24.18 -3.12
N PRO A 492 -26.26 23.50 -4.05
CA PRO A 492 -27.11 24.17 -5.04
C PRO A 492 -28.28 24.90 -4.36
N GLY A 493 -28.86 25.89 -5.04
CA GLY A 493 -30.08 26.56 -4.58
C GLY A 493 -29.91 27.55 -3.43
N ILE A 494 -28.66 27.79 -2.99
CA ILE A 494 -28.37 28.69 -1.88
C ILE A 494 -28.75 30.15 -2.17
N ARG A 495 -29.12 30.87 -1.12
CA ARG A 495 -29.52 32.27 -1.12
C ARG A 495 -28.92 32.99 0.08
N ASN A 496 -28.99 34.33 0.07
CA ASN A 496 -28.61 35.19 1.21
C ASN A 496 -27.22 34.89 1.79
N THR A 497 -26.26 34.54 0.94
CA THR A 497 -24.86 34.36 1.34
C THR A 497 -24.28 35.67 1.86
N TYR A 498 -23.63 35.62 3.01
CA TYR A 498 -22.86 36.73 3.56
C TYR A 498 -21.47 36.28 4.00
N TYR A 499 -20.51 37.18 3.86
CA TYR A 499 -19.12 36.97 4.21
C TYR A 499 -18.64 38.16 5.05
N LEU A 500 -18.47 37.91 6.35
CA LEU A 500 -18.18 38.92 7.34
C LEU A 500 -16.83 38.64 8.00
N ASP A 501 -16.10 39.69 8.29
CA ASP A 501 -14.97 39.66 9.22
C ASP A 501 -15.49 40.05 10.62
N GLN A 502 -14.64 39.93 11.65
CA GLN A 502 -14.98 40.40 13.01
C GLN A 502 -15.31 41.90 13.05
N ILE A 503 -14.70 42.68 12.15
CA ILE A 503 -14.87 44.15 12.05
C ILE A 503 -16.02 44.51 11.09
N GLY A 504 -16.64 43.53 10.44
CA GLY A 504 -17.80 43.73 9.57
C GLY A 504 -17.58 43.22 8.14
N ASN A 505 -18.48 43.64 7.24
CA ASN A 505 -18.63 43.05 5.91
C ASN A 505 -17.37 43.10 5.03
N VAL A 506 -17.11 42.00 4.31
CA VAL A 506 -16.04 41.90 3.32
C VAL A 506 -16.66 41.78 1.94
N SER A 507 -16.64 42.90 1.20
CA SER A 507 -17.25 42.98 -0.14
C SER A 507 -16.48 42.21 -1.22
N THR A 508 -15.26 41.74 -0.94
CA THR A 508 -14.42 41.01 -1.89
C THR A 508 -14.76 39.51 -1.93
N SER A 509 -15.99 39.20 -2.33
CA SER A 509 -16.46 37.85 -2.61
C SER A 509 -17.25 37.79 -3.91
N HIS A 510 -17.28 36.63 -4.54
CA HIS A 510 -18.00 36.43 -5.80
C HIS A 510 -18.68 35.04 -5.80
N LEU A 511 -20.00 35.04 -5.87
CA LEU A 511 -20.81 33.82 -5.83
C LEU A 511 -21.33 33.46 -7.22
N ARG A 512 -21.19 32.19 -7.58
CA ARG A 512 -21.81 31.57 -8.74
C ARG A 512 -22.79 30.50 -8.26
N VAL A 513 -24.08 30.77 -8.36
CA VAL A 513 -25.15 29.90 -7.84
C VAL A 513 -25.51 28.83 -8.86
N ALA A 514 -25.57 27.58 -8.42
CA ALA A 514 -26.20 26.49 -9.18
C ALA A 514 -27.70 26.40 -8.83
N PRO A 515 -28.58 26.08 -9.79
CA PRO A 515 -30.02 26.00 -9.54
C PRO A 515 -30.36 24.89 -8.53
N SER A 516 -31.41 25.08 -7.73
CA SER A 516 -31.90 24.04 -6.82
C SER A 516 -32.43 22.84 -7.61
N VAL A 517 -32.22 21.63 -7.10
CA VAL A 517 -32.66 20.39 -7.74
C VAL A 517 -33.48 19.60 -6.73
N SER A 518 -34.70 19.21 -7.11
CA SER A 518 -35.56 18.38 -6.28
C SER A 518 -34.93 17.03 -5.97
N ARG A 519 -35.19 16.52 -4.76
CA ARG A 519 -34.68 15.24 -4.25
C ARG A 519 -34.89 14.09 -5.26
N GLY A 520 -33.79 13.45 -5.68
CA GLY A 520 -33.80 12.27 -6.55
C GLY A 520 -33.15 12.46 -7.92
N LEU A 521 -33.04 13.69 -8.42
CA LEU A 521 -32.20 13.99 -9.59
C LEU A 521 -30.74 14.13 -9.14
N LYS A 522 -29.83 13.42 -9.82
CA LYS A 522 -28.39 13.58 -9.59
C LYS A 522 -27.97 14.96 -10.08
N ASN A 523 -27.75 15.88 -9.14
CA ASN A 523 -27.14 17.15 -9.47
C ASN A 523 -25.65 16.94 -9.79
N THR A 524 -25.17 17.59 -10.85
CA THR A 524 -23.78 17.54 -11.29
C THR A 524 -23.00 18.78 -10.90
N GLN A 525 -23.65 19.84 -10.38
CA GLN A 525 -23.03 21.14 -10.14
C GLN A 525 -23.34 21.70 -8.74
N ASN A 526 -22.26 22.07 -8.02
CA ASN A 526 -22.31 22.82 -6.76
C ASN A 526 -22.26 24.33 -7.04
N SER A 527 -22.78 25.14 -6.12
CA SER A 527 -22.55 26.58 -6.13
C SER A 527 -21.10 26.85 -5.73
N VAL A 528 -20.44 27.82 -6.36
CA VAL A 528 -19.03 28.16 -6.10
C VAL A 528 -18.94 29.57 -5.56
N LEU A 529 -18.37 29.71 -4.36
CA LEU A 529 -18.12 30.99 -3.72
C LEU A 529 -16.61 31.27 -3.70
N GLU A 530 -16.20 32.34 -4.35
CA GLU A 530 -14.82 32.82 -4.33
C GLU A 530 -14.69 33.85 -3.20
N LEU A 531 -13.75 33.61 -2.29
CA LEU A 531 -13.52 34.43 -1.11
C LEU A 531 -12.12 35.03 -1.20
N LYS A 532 -12.05 36.36 -1.17
CA LYS A 532 -10.80 37.10 -1.05
C LYS A 532 -10.73 37.72 0.36
N PRO A 533 -9.80 37.27 1.21
CA PRO A 533 -9.53 37.92 2.50
C PRO A 533 -9.11 39.38 2.35
N ARG A 534 -9.25 40.18 3.42
CA ARG A 534 -8.85 41.60 3.44
C ARG A 534 -7.35 41.81 3.15
N TYR A 535 -6.53 40.85 3.55
CA TYR A 535 -5.09 40.80 3.33
C TYR A 535 -4.68 39.41 2.84
N PRO A 536 -3.62 39.28 2.03
CA PRO A 536 -3.12 37.96 1.65
C PRO A 536 -2.65 37.22 2.89
N ILE A 537 -3.09 35.97 3.07
CA ILE A 537 -2.74 35.18 4.25
C ILE A 537 -1.39 34.54 3.99
N MET A 538 -0.33 35.12 4.54
CA MET A 538 1.02 34.57 4.52
C MET A 538 1.14 33.37 5.47
N GLY A 539 2.18 32.56 5.31
CA GLY A 539 2.45 31.48 6.25
C GLY A 539 2.61 31.99 7.68
N GLY A 540 1.94 31.32 8.61
CA GLY A 540 1.83 31.69 10.02
C GLY A 540 0.70 32.67 10.36
N TRP A 541 0.01 33.27 9.38
CA TRP A 541 -1.06 34.24 9.65
C TRP A 541 -2.41 33.56 9.88
N ASN A 542 -3.24 34.18 10.71
CA ASN A 542 -4.61 33.77 11.00
C ASN A 542 -5.59 34.73 10.34
N TYR A 543 -6.71 34.21 9.86
CA TYR A 543 -7.82 35.00 9.34
C TYR A 543 -9.13 34.45 9.91
N THR A 544 -9.84 35.28 10.68
CA THR A 544 -11.12 34.91 11.28
C THR A 544 -12.24 35.53 10.48
N TYR A 545 -13.21 34.73 10.06
CA TYR A 545 -14.36 35.22 9.32
C TYR A 545 -15.60 34.37 9.61
N THR A 546 -16.76 34.95 9.36
CA THR A 546 -18.05 34.29 9.40
C THR A 546 -18.59 34.17 7.98
N LEU A 547 -18.94 32.95 7.60
CA LEU A 547 -19.60 32.63 6.34
C LEU A 547 -21.00 32.11 6.65
N GLY A 548 -22.03 32.81 6.16
CA GLY A 548 -23.40 32.34 6.31
C GLY A 548 -24.12 32.22 4.98
N TRP A 549 -25.09 31.31 4.90
CA TRP A 549 -25.91 31.08 3.72
C TRP A 549 -27.22 30.35 4.08
N ASP A 550 -28.25 30.58 3.28
CA ASP A 550 -29.54 29.91 3.40
C ASP A 550 -29.70 28.87 2.29
N ALA A 551 -30.13 27.66 2.64
CA ALA A 551 -30.62 26.68 1.68
C ALA A 551 -32.14 26.44 1.86
N PRO A 552 -32.90 26.17 0.79
CA PRO A 552 -34.29 25.77 0.92
C PRO A 552 -34.43 24.51 1.78
N LEU A 553 -35.34 24.53 2.76
CA LEU A 553 -35.52 23.39 3.67
C LEU A 553 -36.02 22.15 2.93
N GLY A 554 -36.75 22.31 1.83
CA GLY A 554 -37.22 21.20 1.00
C GLY A 554 -36.11 20.40 0.29
N ASP A 555 -34.92 20.97 0.13
CA ASP A 555 -33.79 20.29 -0.52
C ASP A 555 -33.07 19.33 0.45
N SER A 556 -33.02 19.71 1.74
CA SER A 556 -32.32 18.98 2.80
C SER A 556 -33.25 18.25 3.77
N GLY A 557 -34.54 18.59 3.78
CA GLY A 557 -35.55 18.15 4.73
C GLY A 557 -36.66 17.33 4.08
N SER A 558 -37.25 16.42 4.85
CA SER A 558 -38.36 15.57 4.43
C SER A 558 -39.33 15.40 5.58
N TYR A 559 -40.60 15.31 5.25
CA TYR A 559 -41.65 14.97 6.21
C TYR A 559 -42.15 13.55 5.93
N ASP A 560 -42.18 12.70 6.96
CA ASP A 560 -42.80 11.39 6.89
C ASP A 560 -44.23 11.47 7.44
N PRO A 561 -45.28 11.31 6.60
CA PRO A 561 -46.66 11.42 7.03
C PRO A 561 -47.09 10.30 7.97
N ASN A 562 -46.43 9.14 7.94
CA ASN A 562 -46.83 8.00 8.77
C ASN A 562 -46.37 8.17 10.23
N THR A 563 -45.14 8.65 10.42
CA THR A 563 -44.55 8.88 11.74
C THR A 563 -44.80 10.30 12.26
N GLY A 564 -45.15 11.25 11.37
CA GLY A 564 -45.30 12.66 11.69
C GLY A 564 -43.97 13.34 12.03
N LYS A 565 -42.83 12.72 11.70
CA LYS A 565 -41.49 13.24 11.97
C LYS A 565 -40.92 13.97 10.74
N TYR A 566 -40.23 15.07 11.00
CA TYR A 566 -39.35 15.73 10.04
C TYR A 566 -37.97 15.12 10.13
N ILE A 567 -37.33 14.87 9.00
CA ILE A 567 -35.95 14.37 8.90
C ILE A 567 -35.17 15.37 8.07
N VAL A 568 -34.14 15.99 8.65
CA VAL A 568 -33.31 17.00 8.00
C VAL A 568 -31.86 16.54 7.96
N SER A 569 -31.23 16.62 6.79
CA SER A 569 -29.81 16.39 6.60
C SER A 569 -29.04 17.69 6.73
N VAL A 570 -28.11 17.76 7.69
CA VAL A 570 -27.26 18.92 7.94
C VAL A 570 -25.82 18.53 7.61
N PRO A 571 -25.13 19.22 6.67
CA PRO A 571 -23.72 18.94 6.40
C PRO A 571 -22.85 19.21 7.65
N VAL A 572 -21.84 18.37 7.91
CA VAL A 572 -20.92 18.55 9.06
C VAL A 572 -20.11 19.83 8.95
N MET A 573 -19.55 20.11 7.77
CA MET A 573 -18.72 21.30 7.54
C MET A 573 -18.86 21.80 6.09
N THR A 574 -18.41 23.01 5.84
CA THR A 574 -18.22 23.57 4.50
C THR A 574 -16.79 23.27 4.10
N GLU A 575 -16.59 22.54 3.01
CA GLU A 575 -15.25 22.09 2.61
C GLU A 575 -14.41 23.26 2.09
N ILE A 576 -13.25 23.48 2.73
CA ILE A 576 -12.17 24.30 2.19
C ILE A 576 -11.14 23.33 1.59
N PRO A 577 -10.91 23.36 0.26
CA PRO A 577 -10.00 22.42 -0.40
C PRO A 577 -8.60 22.44 0.22
N GLY A 578 -8.12 21.27 0.63
CA GLY A 578 -6.79 21.11 1.21
C GLY A 578 -6.64 21.54 2.67
N ALA A 579 -7.70 22.03 3.32
CA ALA A 579 -7.68 22.38 4.74
C ALA A 579 -8.13 21.22 5.63
N VAL A 580 -7.45 21.07 6.78
CA VAL A 580 -7.87 20.21 7.89
C VAL A 580 -8.56 21.08 8.93
N VAL A 581 -9.66 20.60 9.52
CA VAL A 581 -10.32 21.29 10.64
C VAL A 581 -9.89 20.65 11.96
N ASN A 582 -9.18 21.39 12.80
CA ASN A 582 -8.67 20.87 14.06
C ASN A 582 -9.78 20.67 15.08
N ASP A 583 -10.46 21.74 15.46
CA ASP A 583 -11.56 21.69 16.42
C ASP A 583 -12.84 22.14 15.72
N ALA A 584 -13.86 21.30 15.76
CA ALA A 584 -15.16 21.59 15.16
C ALA A 584 -16.28 21.43 16.21
N GLU A 585 -17.10 22.46 16.34
CA GLU A 585 -18.28 22.50 17.19
C GLU A 585 -19.48 22.77 16.28
N ILE A 586 -20.37 21.80 16.15
CA ILE A 586 -21.54 21.85 15.26
C ILE A 586 -22.78 21.88 16.13
N SER A 587 -23.49 23.00 16.12
CA SER A 587 -24.78 23.18 16.79
C SER A 587 -25.91 23.12 15.76
N ILE A 588 -26.82 22.16 15.93
CA ILE A 588 -28.04 22.04 15.14
C ILE A 588 -29.19 22.60 15.98
N ILE A 589 -29.71 23.76 15.59
CA ILE A 589 -30.79 24.48 16.28
C ILE A 589 -32.11 24.10 15.62
N LEU A 590 -32.97 23.45 16.38
CA LEU A 590 -34.29 22.99 15.93
C LEU A 590 -35.34 24.10 16.10
N PRO A 591 -36.51 23.98 15.45
CA PRO A 591 -37.61 24.91 15.67
C PRO A 591 -38.13 24.84 17.12
N GLU A 592 -38.68 25.97 17.60
CA GLU A 592 -39.32 26.06 18.92
C GLU A 592 -40.47 25.04 19.02
N GLY A 593 -40.50 24.30 20.15
CA GLY A 593 -41.51 23.26 20.38
C GLY A 593 -41.25 21.93 19.66
N ALA A 594 -40.04 21.71 19.12
CA ALA A 594 -39.64 20.40 18.64
C ALA A 594 -39.55 19.37 19.78
N THR A 595 -40.18 18.22 19.59
CA THR A 595 -40.18 17.07 20.51
C THR A 595 -39.62 15.83 19.81
N ASP A 596 -39.33 14.77 20.56
CA ASP A 596 -38.82 13.48 20.04
C ASP A 596 -37.59 13.64 19.12
N VAL A 597 -36.58 14.33 19.64
CA VAL A 597 -35.35 14.64 18.89
C VAL A 597 -34.43 13.42 18.90
N ASP A 598 -34.31 12.78 17.74
CA ASP A 598 -33.32 11.73 17.49
C ASP A 598 -32.31 12.22 16.44
N TYR A 599 -31.08 11.71 16.49
CA TYR A 599 -30.05 12.07 15.52
C TYR A 599 -29.17 10.86 15.15
N VAL A 600 -28.68 10.86 13.92
CA VAL A 600 -27.76 9.86 13.39
C VAL A 600 -26.58 10.59 12.77
N ALA A 601 -25.43 10.50 13.45
CA ALA A 601 -24.16 11.01 12.92
C ALA A 601 -23.48 9.93 12.07
N PRO A 602 -22.89 10.29 10.92
CA PRO A 602 -22.23 9.32 10.03
C PRO A 602 -20.93 8.72 10.60
N PHE A 603 -20.36 9.38 11.62
CA PHE A 603 -19.20 8.94 12.39
C PHE A 603 -19.33 9.43 13.84
N PRO A 604 -18.72 8.73 14.80
CA PRO A 604 -18.84 9.08 16.21
C PRO A 604 -18.19 10.44 16.49
N ALA A 605 -18.90 11.28 17.23
CA ALA A 605 -18.36 12.53 17.78
C ALA A 605 -17.62 12.26 19.09
N LEU A 606 -16.79 13.21 19.52
CA LEU A 606 -16.10 13.13 20.82
C LEU A 606 -17.09 13.28 21.98
N SER A 607 -18.05 14.18 21.83
CA SER A 607 -19.12 14.39 22.80
C SER A 607 -20.34 14.97 22.09
N ASN A 608 -21.52 14.56 22.55
CA ASN A 608 -22.80 15.10 22.10
C ASN A 608 -23.58 15.60 23.32
N GLU A 609 -24.11 16.81 23.23
CA GLU A 609 -24.87 17.45 24.29
C GLU A 609 -26.16 18.05 23.71
N ILE A 610 -27.26 17.97 24.45
CA ILE A 610 -28.51 18.66 24.10
C ILE A 610 -28.66 19.83 25.05
N SER A 611 -28.76 21.03 24.49
CA SER A 611 -28.93 22.28 25.23
C SER A 611 -30.13 23.07 24.68
N THR A 612 -30.47 24.18 25.34
CA THR A 612 -31.52 25.09 24.86
C THR A 612 -30.90 26.37 24.32
N HIS A 613 -31.28 26.77 23.11
CA HIS A 613 -30.88 28.02 22.46
C HIS A 613 -32.07 28.98 22.44
N VAL A 614 -31.89 30.21 22.92
CA VAL A 614 -32.95 31.22 22.97
C VAL A 614 -32.63 32.33 21.97
N THR A 615 -33.54 32.58 21.03
CA THR A 615 -33.43 33.70 20.08
C THR A 615 -34.71 34.54 20.07
N TYR A 616 -34.82 35.47 19.14
CA TYR A 616 -35.95 36.40 19.01
C TYR A 616 -37.29 35.66 18.95
N LEU A 617 -38.27 36.18 19.70
CA LEU A 617 -39.64 35.68 19.78
C LEU A 617 -39.78 34.23 20.27
N ASP A 618 -38.76 33.66 20.89
CA ASP A 618 -38.87 32.35 21.52
C ASP A 618 -39.40 32.49 22.97
N THR A 619 -40.34 31.65 23.36
CA THR A 619 -40.97 31.67 24.70
C THR A 619 -40.37 30.62 25.65
N ILE A 620 -40.15 29.41 25.15
CA ILE A 620 -39.52 28.31 25.90
C ILE A 620 -38.02 28.17 25.53
N GLY A 621 -37.66 28.63 24.32
CA GLY A 621 -36.38 28.34 23.70
C GLY A 621 -36.45 27.13 22.77
N ARG A 622 -35.39 26.98 21.98
CA ARG A 622 -35.24 25.97 20.93
C ARG A 622 -34.31 24.86 21.39
N PRO A 623 -34.64 23.58 21.16
CA PRO A 623 -33.69 22.52 21.43
C PRO A 623 -32.52 22.61 20.44
N MET A 624 -31.31 22.48 20.95
CA MET A 624 -30.07 22.56 20.19
C MET A 624 -29.22 21.33 20.49
N VAL A 625 -28.80 20.62 19.43
CA VAL A 625 -27.91 19.46 19.55
C VAL A 625 -26.49 19.90 19.18
N ILE A 626 -25.55 19.74 20.11
CA ILE A 626 -24.15 20.13 19.94
C ILE A 626 -23.31 18.87 19.72
N PHE A 627 -22.53 18.86 18.65
CA PHE A 627 -21.54 17.83 18.35
C PHE A 627 -20.14 18.44 18.42
N LYS A 628 -19.23 17.82 19.17
CA LYS A 628 -17.81 18.20 19.20
C LYS A 628 -16.97 17.17 18.44
N TYR A 629 -16.18 17.64 17.48
CA TYR A 629 -15.30 16.83 16.65
C TYR A 629 -13.87 17.37 16.66
N LYS A 630 -12.92 16.50 16.33
CA LYS A 630 -11.51 16.86 16.19
C LYS A 630 -10.90 16.27 14.93
N ASN A 631 -9.97 17.00 14.31
CA ASN A 631 -9.23 16.62 13.12
C ASN A 631 -10.15 16.17 11.97
N LEU A 632 -11.16 16.96 11.60
CA LEU A 632 -12.00 16.66 10.44
C LEU A 632 -11.25 16.95 9.13
N THR A 633 -11.52 16.10 8.15
CA THR A 633 -10.95 16.14 6.79
C THR A 633 -12.07 16.06 5.77
N ASN A 634 -11.79 16.27 4.49
CA ASN A 634 -12.80 16.15 3.42
C ASN A 634 -13.57 14.81 3.42
N LYS A 635 -12.98 13.71 3.90
CA LYS A 635 -13.68 12.41 4.07
C LYS A 635 -14.83 12.46 5.08
N HIS A 636 -14.78 13.41 6.01
CA HIS A 636 -15.79 13.64 7.05
C HIS A 636 -16.92 14.59 6.60
N ALA A 637 -16.91 15.07 5.36
CA ALA A 637 -17.97 15.95 4.83
C ALA A 637 -19.26 15.18 4.46
N LYS A 638 -19.71 14.31 5.37
CA LYS A 638 -21.00 13.60 5.27
C LYS A 638 -22.04 14.32 6.13
N PRO A 639 -23.34 14.29 5.78
CA PRO A 639 -24.36 14.95 6.58
C PRO A 639 -24.73 14.18 7.85
N ILE A 640 -25.07 14.91 8.90
CA ILE A 640 -25.78 14.43 10.09
C ILE A 640 -27.27 14.45 9.79
N TYR A 641 -27.98 13.38 10.12
CA TYR A 641 -29.43 13.34 10.01
C TYR A 641 -30.05 13.60 11.37
N VAL A 642 -30.99 14.54 11.44
CA VAL A 642 -31.75 14.82 12.67
C VAL A 642 -33.22 14.62 12.37
N SER A 643 -33.89 13.86 13.21
CA SER A 643 -35.33 13.64 13.15
C SER A 643 -36.02 14.22 14.37
N TYR A 644 -37.13 14.92 14.17
CA TYR A 644 -37.88 15.56 15.23
C TYR A 644 -39.35 15.73 14.84
N ARG A 645 -40.22 15.92 15.83
CA ARG A 645 -41.65 16.21 15.63
C ARG A 645 -41.95 17.65 16.02
N VAL A 646 -42.74 18.35 15.21
CA VAL A 646 -43.23 19.69 15.54
C VAL A 646 -44.75 19.71 15.36
N PRO A 647 -45.54 19.92 16.44
CA PRO A 647 -46.97 20.06 16.31
C PRO A 647 -47.33 21.43 15.74
N ILE A 648 -48.45 21.50 15.02
CA ILE A 648 -48.96 22.77 14.43
C ILE A 648 -49.18 23.84 15.50
N SER A 649 -49.57 23.45 16.72
CA SER A 649 -49.71 24.35 17.87
C SER A 649 -48.41 25.08 18.23
N ALA A 650 -47.25 24.44 18.03
CA ALA A 650 -45.96 25.07 18.28
C ALA A 650 -45.67 26.19 17.27
N HIS A 651 -46.07 26.03 16.00
CA HIS A 651 -45.91 27.08 15.00
C HIS A 651 -46.72 28.34 15.36
N LEU A 652 -47.94 28.18 15.88
CA LEU A 652 -48.82 29.29 16.26
C LEU A 652 -48.36 30.04 17.51
N ARG A 653 -47.42 29.48 18.29
CA ARG A 653 -46.95 30.06 19.55
C ARG A 653 -46.34 31.45 19.38
N LYS A 654 -45.58 31.67 18.30
CA LYS A 654 -44.92 32.95 18.02
C LYS A 654 -45.92 34.08 17.73
N PRO A 655 -46.86 33.92 16.77
CA PRO A 655 -47.96 34.89 16.60
C PRO A 655 -48.76 35.14 17.87
N MET A 656 -49.09 34.09 18.64
CA MET A 656 -49.82 34.24 19.90
C MET A 656 -49.03 35.06 20.92
N ALA A 657 -47.72 34.83 21.07
CA ALA A 657 -46.88 35.60 21.98
C ALA A 657 -46.89 37.10 21.64
N VAL A 658 -46.70 37.46 20.36
CA VAL A 658 -46.78 38.85 19.92
C VAL A 658 -48.17 39.45 20.16
N ALA A 659 -49.23 38.70 19.83
CA ALA A 659 -50.61 39.13 20.06
C ALA A 659 -50.91 39.37 21.54
N THR A 660 -50.38 38.52 22.44
CA THR A 660 -50.57 38.68 23.88
C THR A 660 -49.90 39.94 24.42
N VAL A 661 -48.68 40.27 23.96
CA VAL A 661 -47.98 41.49 24.35
C VAL A 661 -48.76 42.72 23.89
N LEU A 662 -49.24 42.73 22.65
CA LEU A 662 -50.06 43.82 22.12
C LEU A 662 -51.38 43.95 22.89
N LEU A 663 -52.05 42.84 23.21
CA LEU A 663 -53.29 42.83 23.98
C LEU A 663 -53.06 43.39 25.40
N VAL A 664 -51.96 43.01 26.06
CA VAL A 664 -51.57 43.56 27.36
C VAL A 664 -51.34 45.07 27.28
N LEU A 665 -50.67 45.56 26.23
CA LEU A 665 -50.47 46.99 26.01
C LEU A 665 -51.81 47.74 25.84
N PHE A 666 -52.73 47.22 25.01
CA PHE A 666 -54.03 47.85 24.78
C PHE A 666 -54.93 47.81 26.01
N THR A 667 -54.94 46.70 26.74
CA THR A 667 -55.71 46.58 27.99
C THR A 667 -55.13 47.49 29.07
N PHE A 668 -53.81 47.59 29.20
CA PHE A 668 -53.16 48.55 30.09
C PHE A 668 -53.53 49.99 29.73
N ALA A 669 -53.46 50.38 28.46
CA ALA A 669 -53.88 51.71 28.02
C ALA A 669 -55.37 51.98 28.31
N MET A 670 -56.23 50.97 28.14
CA MET A 670 -57.65 51.07 28.46
C MET A 670 -57.88 51.29 29.97
N VAL A 671 -57.17 50.56 30.83
CA VAL A 671 -57.24 50.71 32.29
C VAL A 671 -56.66 52.06 32.72
N ALA A 672 -55.49 52.44 32.21
CA ALA A 672 -54.84 53.72 32.52
C ALA A 672 -55.76 54.91 32.19
N ARG A 673 -56.50 54.86 31.08
CA ARG A 673 -57.49 55.89 30.73
C ARG A 673 -58.67 55.97 31.70
N ARG A 674 -58.97 54.89 32.42
CA ARG A 674 -60.08 54.82 33.37
C ARG A 674 -59.67 55.23 34.80
N VAL A 675 -58.38 55.33 35.09
CA VAL A 675 -57.87 55.78 36.39
C VAL A 675 -57.83 57.30 36.39
N ASP A 676 -58.69 57.91 37.20
CA ASP A 676 -58.70 59.35 37.44
C ASP A 676 -57.73 59.69 38.58
N LEU A 677 -56.65 60.39 38.26
CA LEU A 677 -55.60 60.81 39.21
C LEU A 677 -55.78 62.25 39.71
N THR A 678 -56.96 62.86 39.52
CA THR A 678 -57.21 64.23 39.95
C THR A 678 -57.34 64.34 41.48
N ILE A 679 -56.55 65.20 42.11
CA ILE A 679 -56.50 65.39 43.58
C ILE A 679 -57.67 66.24 44.09
N HIS A 680 -58.13 67.22 43.30
CA HIS A 680 -59.29 68.04 43.61
C HIS A 680 -60.35 67.87 42.52
N LYS A 681 -61.51 67.34 42.91
CA LYS A 681 -62.63 67.10 42.01
C LYS A 681 -63.56 68.32 42.03
N THR A 682 -63.45 69.21 41.04
CA THR A 682 -64.35 70.35 40.91
C THR A 682 -65.76 69.83 40.56
N PRO A 683 -66.83 70.22 41.29
CA PRO A 683 -68.17 69.70 41.03
C PRO A 683 -68.68 70.21 39.67
N THR A 684 -68.77 69.32 38.69
CA THR A 684 -69.29 69.63 37.36
C THR A 684 -70.82 69.63 37.36
N LYS A 685 -71.39 70.79 36.99
CA LYS A 685 -72.82 71.04 36.83
C LYS A 685 -73.34 70.20 35.66
N LYS A 686 -74.21 69.22 35.95
CA LYS A 686 -74.90 68.44 34.90
C LYS A 686 -75.87 69.35 34.15
N MET A 687 -75.72 69.45 32.83
CA MET A 687 -76.81 69.85 31.92
C MET A 687 -77.62 68.61 31.54
#